data_AF-A0A8T6N5T0-F1
#
_entry.id   AF-A0A8T6N5T0-F1
#
_cell.length_a   1.000
_cell.length_b   1.000
_cell.length_c   1.000
_cell.angle_alpha   90.00
_cell.angle_beta   90.00
_cell.angle_gamma   90.00
#
_symmetry.space_group_name_H-M   'P 1'
#
loop_
_entity.id
_entity.type
_entity.pdbx_description
1 polymer ?
#
loop_
_entity_poly.entity_id
_entity_poly.type
_entity_poly.pdbx_seq_one_letter_code
_entity_poly.pdbx_strand_id
1 'polypeptide(L)'
;MKDCDGLTITVICEPFIFLSNQEGIMTEDEDAILRRKKFDSEGLLELRSEVGYQAVKDGDGGIKAGYDEAVGSLPEIFVEDGGDGDPKSMRLVEDSERRVNWILLSVMVIAYSVLSLLVGIEFEAEIAIPTLLVLSIVGLILGERWIKNGDLHLLGIAWVIISMKVLYGASLELGNWHLGGLLPLNAEGVGIVLCGLVLFNVILSYRYDSDAVAAQATLVLLAVGSTAGSVAGEDGVIIMLLISIFLLHAIAIHKSSGNLASLGIASSNIWFGMHVVTGGFELGSLNVVALQNPLKLFIAIAMVNVANAYVATRFATSKNWFSDGLEALGIGKPGLWGVSVILSMLGALLVIGSVREEISFAFSIIVLLAVCYFSSYLVVRKSPRTEVFTIAGTAIALLLFEVILVETEIIQVALDPYWIFSAGGAMSLGLLLVRHQGIVSDTVLWTGSIGATCLILVMTPMEGSNSDRALLLIFALSFLHLLGGYFSIKRRSASLAGVAVLTPWLWPLVLIISNEVLMTLSARGGSTGITRFDSIGLDLEGFVIYLVLNSIFGAWMCSSFGQASLNISSGLVGSSEMSSALKQAEAFNLWNLALWIPLLTTIVLTLDGQLSGVDGAFVFGSVSLVHSSSSVIGIRKISTTSVPILIGVGG
;
A
#
# COMPACT_ATOMS: atom_id res chain seq x y z
N MET A 1 21.39 -71.56 27.59
CA MET A 1 21.21 -72.24 26.29
C MET A 1 22.08 -71.48 25.31
N LYS A 2 23.29 -71.98 24.99
CA LYS A 2 23.58 -72.98 23.92
C LYS A 2 23.21 -72.38 22.55
N ASP A 3 24.06 -72.25 21.53
CA ASP A 3 25.33 -72.85 21.10
C ASP A 3 25.99 -71.81 20.13
N CYS A 4 27.30 -71.53 20.13
CA CYS A 4 28.45 -72.28 19.59
C CYS A 4 28.67 -72.20 18.06
N ASP A 5 29.93 -71.89 17.72
CA ASP A 5 30.74 -72.31 16.55
C ASP A 5 30.56 -71.55 15.21
N GLY A 6 31.59 -71.15 14.48
CA GLY A 6 33.04 -71.33 14.60
C GLY A 6 33.71 -71.23 13.21
N LEU A 7 35.06 -71.07 13.21
CA LEU A 7 36.02 -71.37 12.13
C LEU A 7 36.14 -70.34 10.94
N THR A 8 37.31 -69.86 10.46
CA THR A 8 38.75 -70.07 10.82
C THR A 8 39.71 -69.17 9.98
N ILE A 9 40.94 -68.98 10.49
CA ILE A 9 42.28 -68.95 9.81
C ILE A 9 42.71 -67.64 9.09
N THR A 10 43.56 -66.79 9.73
CA THR A 10 45.06 -66.69 9.71
C THR A 10 45.69 -66.25 8.38
N VAL A 11 46.80 -65.52 8.25
CA VAL A 11 47.82 -64.83 9.10
C VAL A 11 48.65 -63.99 8.11
N ILE A 12 49.25 -62.87 8.53
CA ILE A 12 50.68 -62.51 8.33
C ILE A 12 50.94 -61.19 9.10
N CYS A 13 51.85 -61.28 10.06
CA CYS A 13 52.46 -60.20 10.83
C CYS A 13 53.86 -59.85 10.29
N GLU A 14 54.22 -58.55 10.42
CA GLU A 14 55.54 -57.97 10.77
C GLU A 14 56.67 -57.86 9.71
N PRO A 15 57.65 -56.90 9.83
CA PRO A 15 58.32 -56.37 11.07
C PRO A 15 58.38 -54.81 11.23
N PHE A 16 58.41 -54.23 12.45
CA PHE A 16 59.57 -53.86 13.32
C PHE A 16 60.52 -52.80 12.66
N ILE A 17 60.72 -51.54 13.12
CA ILE A 17 61.50 -51.06 14.32
C ILE A 17 61.43 -49.51 14.53
N PHE A 18 61.26 -49.09 15.80
CA PHE A 18 61.76 -47.93 16.62
C PHE A 18 61.77 -46.42 16.20
N LEU A 19 61.07 -45.63 17.05
CA LEU A 19 61.38 -44.36 17.76
C LEU A 19 62.12 -43.18 17.08
N SER A 20 61.48 -42.00 17.10
CA SER A 20 62.05 -40.74 17.62
C SER A 20 61.00 -39.63 17.75
N ASN A 21 60.92 -39.01 18.92
CA ASN A 21 60.23 -37.74 19.19
C ASN A 21 60.63 -36.65 18.19
N GLN A 22 59.65 -35.88 17.72
CA GLN A 22 59.75 -34.43 17.55
C GLN A 22 58.34 -33.83 17.55
N GLU A 23 57.94 -33.29 18.71
CA GLU A 23 56.82 -32.35 18.81
C GLU A 23 57.20 -31.09 18.00
N GLY A 24 56.54 -30.91 16.85
CA GLY A 24 56.53 -29.65 16.13
C GLY A 24 55.57 -28.70 16.81
N ILE A 25 56.13 -27.67 17.46
CA ILE A 25 55.40 -26.55 18.05
C ILE A 25 54.76 -25.75 16.90
N MET A 26 53.45 -25.92 16.70
CA MET A 26 52.66 -24.98 15.92
C MET A 26 52.56 -23.67 16.70
N THR A 27 52.92 -22.55 16.06
CA THR A 27 52.80 -21.20 16.63
C THR A 27 51.33 -20.79 16.71
N GLU A 28 50.94 -20.07 17.77
CA GLU A 28 49.56 -19.61 18.02
C GLU A 28 48.92 -18.89 16.83
N ASP A 29 49.71 -18.27 15.95
CA ASP A 29 49.23 -17.58 14.75
C ASP A 29 48.73 -18.53 13.64
N GLU A 30 49.32 -19.70 13.43
CA GLU A 30 48.83 -20.65 12.43
C GLU A 30 47.52 -21.33 12.89
N ASP A 31 47.41 -21.54 14.21
CA ASP A 31 46.22 -22.10 14.85
C ASP A 31 45.06 -21.08 14.88
N ALA A 32 45.38 -19.78 14.93
CA ALA A 32 44.43 -18.68 14.74
C ALA A 32 43.96 -18.55 13.29
N ILE A 33 44.85 -18.73 12.30
CA ILE A 33 44.50 -18.69 10.86
C ILE A 33 43.63 -19.90 10.47
N LEU A 34 43.91 -21.09 11.00
CA LEU A 34 43.09 -22.28 10.81
C LEU A 34 41.74 -22.18 11.54
N ARG A 35 41.70 -21.58 12.75
CA ARG A 35 40.42 -21.24 13.41
C ARG A 35 39.61 -20.23 12.61
N ARG A 36 40.24 -19.21 12.01
CA ARG A 36 39.55 -18.22 11.17
C ARG A 36 39.00 -18.82 9.88
N LYS A 37 39.78 -19.69 9.20
CA LYS A 37 39.30 -20.42 8.01
C LYS A 37 38.22 -21.44 8.32
N LYS A 38 38.23 -22.04 9.52
CA LYS A 38 37.18 -22.96 9.96
C LYS A 38 35.90 -22.19 10.34
N PHE A 39 36.03 -21.02 10.96
CA PHE A 39 34.90 -20.12 11.27
C PHE A 39 34.25 -19.52 10.00
N ASP A 40 35.04 -19.18 8.97
CA ASP A 40 34.50 -18.73 7.67
C ASP A 40 33.82 -19.87 6.87
N SER A 41 34.12 -21.13 7.18
CA SER A 41 33.45 -22.30 6.56
C SER A 41 32.26 -22.84 7.36
N GLU A 42 32.23 -22.60 8.67
CA GLU A 42 31.14 -23.02 9.57
C GLU A 42 30.02 -21.97 9.64
N GLY A 43 30.30 -20.69 9.32
CA GLY A 43 29.28 -19.66 9.10
C GLY A 43 28.40 -19.85 7.85
N LEU A 44 28.69 -20.86 7.02
CA LEU A 44 27.93 -21.18 5.80
C LEU A 44 27.14 -22.50 5.92
N LEU A 45 27.18 -23.17 7.08
CA LEU A 45 26.64 -24.52 7.26
C LEU A 45 25.93 -24.77 8.60
N GLU A 46 25.37 -23.74 9.24
CA GLU A 46 24.32 -23.89 10.26
C GLU A 46 22.93 -23.54 9.69
N LEU A 47 22.46 -24.37 8.75
CA LEU A 47 21.06 -24.41 8.31
C LEU A 47 20.41 -25.75 8.69
N ARG A 48 20.69 -26.24 9.91
CA ARG A 48 20.12 -27.52 10.35
C ARG A 48 19.99 -27.72 11.86
N SER A 49 19.17 -26.90 12.51
CA SER A 49 18.26 -27.39 13.56
C SER A 49 17.31 -26.27 13.99
N GLU A 50 16.13 -26.22 13.39
CA GLU A 50 14.90 -25.75 14.07
C GLU A 50 13.68 -26.04 13.19
N VAL A 51 13.45 -27.33 12.92
CA VAL A 51 12.10 -27.84 12.64
C VAL A 51 11.48 -28.12 13.99
N GLY A 52 10.63 -27.21 14.45
CA GLY A 52 9.92 -27.36 15.71
C GLY A 52 9.55 -26.01 16.30
N TYR A 53 8.78 -25.20 15.58
CA TYR A 53 8.07 -24.10 16.24
C TYR A 53 7.01 -24.74 17.14
N GLN A 54 7.38 -25.01 18.40
CA GLN A 54 6.39 -25.11 19.44
C GLN A 54 5.70 -23.76 19.46
N ALA A 55 4.42 -23.77 19.10
CA ALA A 55 3.51 -22.70 19.42
C ALA A 55 3.73 -22.34 20.88
N VAL A 56 4.26 -21.14 21.13
CA VAL A 56 4.09 -20.48 22.41
C VAL A 56 2.59 -20.52 22.64
N LYS A 57 2.16 -21.32 23.63
CA LYS A 57 0.84 -21.17 24.19
C LYS A 57 0.83 -19.76 24.76
N ASP A 58 0.24 -18.84 24.00
CA ASP A 58 -0.20 -17.56 24.52
C ASP A 58 -1.14 -17.89 25.68
N GLY A 59 -0.57 -17.80 26.88
CA GLY A 59 -1.31 -17.88 28.12
C GLY A 59 -2.23 -16.68 28.21
N ASP A 60 -3.50 -16.97 28.43
CA ASP A 60 -4.53 -16.13 29.02
C ASP A 60 -4.96 -14.86 28.25
N GLY A 61 -6.04 -15.00 27.48
CA GLY A 61 -7.32 -14.34 27.81
C GLY A 61 -7.44 -12.82 27.84
N GLY A 62 -6.39 -12.04 27.57
CA GLY A 62 -6.45 -10.57 27.54
C GLY A 62 -6.45 -10.03 26.12
N ILE A 63 -7.52 -9.33 25.72
CA ILE A 63 -7.51 -8.46 24.53
C ILE A 63 -6.37 -7.45 24.73
N LYS A 64 -5.28 -7.58 23.98
CA LYS A 64 -4.20 -6.58 23.98
C LYS A 64 -4.79 -5.25 23.49
N ALA A 65 -4.65 -4.20 24.29
CA ALA A 65 -4.98 -2.84 23.87
C ALA A 65 -4.25 -2.52 22.54
N GLY A 66 -4.97 -2.00 21.54
CA GLY A 66 -4.40 -1.63 20.23
C GLY A 66 -4.42 -2.71 19.13
N TYR A 67 -5.03 -3.89 19.32
CA TYR A 67 -5.17 -4.90 18.25
C TYR A 67 -6.55 -4.88 17.60
N ASP A 68 -6.62 -4.57 16.30
CA ASP A 68 -7.83 -4.67 15.48
C ASP A 68 -7.69 -5.86 14.52
N GLU A 69 -8.62 -6.81 14.51
CA GLU A 69 -8.52 -8.02 13.67
C GLU A 69 -8.44 -7.72 12.16
N ALA A 70 -9.05 -6.61 11.70
CA ALA A 70 -9.02 -6.19 10.30
C ALA A 70 -7.78 -5.36 9.98
N VAL A 71 -7.48 -4.37 10.83
CA VAL A 71 -6.38 -3.43 10.59
C VAL A 71 -5.01 -4.03 10.98
N GLY A 72 -5.00 -4.99 11.89
CA GLY A 72 -3.82 -5.60 12.49
C GLY A 72 -3.30 -4.82 13.70
N SER A 73 -2.02 -5.03 14.03
CA SER A 73 -1.35 -4.29 15.10
C SER A 73 -0.77 -2.98 14.55
N LEU A 74 -1.62 -1.96 14.40
CA LEU A 74 -1.14 -0.59 14.25
C LEU A 74 -1.04 0.06 15.63
N PRO A 75 0.05 0.78 15.94
CA PRO A 75 0.15 1.53 17.18
C PRO A 75 -0.95 2.59 17.23
N GLU A 76 -1.57 2.77 18.40
CA GLU A 76 -2.44 3.92 18.64
C GLU A 76 -1.62 5.21 18.52
N ILE A 77 -2.18 6.24 17.87
CA ILE A 77 -1.46 7.50 17.61
C ILE A 77 -1.41 8.37 18.86
N PHE A 78 -2.47 8.39 19.68
CA PHE A 78 -2.52 9.13 20.94
C PHE A 78 -3.04 8.26 22.08
N VAL A 79 -2.44 8.43 23.27
CA VAL A 79 -2.82 7.75 24.50
C VAL A 79 -3.02 8.79 25.62
N GLU A 80 -4.00 8.58 26.50
CA GLU A 80 -4.31 9.49 27.61
C GLU A 80 -3.38 9.34 28.83
N ASP A 81 -2.75 8.17 29.01
CA ASP A 81 -1.78 7.89 30.06
C ASP A 81 -0.45 7.43 29.47
N GLY A 82 0.66 8.01 29.95
CA GLY A 82 2.03 7.74 29.50
C GLY A 82 2.54 6.34 29.88
N GLY A 83 1.87 5.30 29.40
CA GLY A 83 2.30 3.91 29.53
C GLY A 83 3.65 3.74 28.85
N ASP A 84 4.64 3.35 29.64
CA ASP A 84 6.01 3.07 29.21
C ASP A 84 5.99 1.82 28.32
N GLY A 85 5.72 2.03 27.03
CA GLY A 85 5.80 1.00 26.02
C GLY A 85 7.27 0.68 25.76
N ASP A 86 7.72 -0.47 26.27
CA ASP A 86 9.06 -1.01 26.05
C ASP A 86 9.43 -0.96 24.55
N PRO A 87 10.47 -0.23 24.15
CA PRO A 87 10.86 -0.13 22.76
C PRO A 87 11.33 -1.51 22.29
N LYS A 88 10.52 -2.15 21.44
CA LYS A 88 10.94 -3.38 20.75
C LYS A 88 12.20 -3.09 19.96
N SER A 89 13.29 -3.70 20.40
CA SER A 89 14.58 -3.67 19.74
C SER A 89 14.45 -4.18 18.31
N MET A 90 14.95 -3.37 17.37
CA MET A 90 15.13 -3.74 15.98
C MET A 90 16.19 -4.84 15.91
N ARG A 91 15.78 -6.10 15.68
CA ARG A 91 16.69 -7.21 15.37
C ARG A 91 17.25 -6.99 13.96
N LEU A 92 18.32 -6.21 13.83
CA LEU A 92 18.87 -5.82 12.52
C LEU A 92 20.05 -6.68 12.04
N VAL A 93 20.41 -7.81 12.66
CA VAL A 93 21.70 -8.46 12.35
C VAL A 93 21.61 -9.91 11.84
N GLU A 94 20.47 -10.60 11.89
CA GLU A 94 20.36 -11.98 11.36
C GLU A 94 19.73 -12.09 9.95
N ASP A 95 19.16 -11.00 9.42
CA ASP A 95 18.42 -11.00 8.14
C ASP A 95 19.22 -10.50 6.92
N SER A 96 20.52 -10.20 7.09
CA SER A 96 21.35 -9.56 6.06
C SER A 96 21.71 -10.51 4.91
N GLU A 97 22.11 -11.75 5.21
CA GLU A 97 22.53 -12.73 4.20
C GLU A 97 21.37 -13.22 3.34
N ARG A 98 20.21 -13.45 3.97
CA ARG A 98 18.99 -13.84 3.26
C ARG A 98 18.55 -12.72 2.30
N ARG A 99 18.62 -11.46 2.74
CA ARG A 99 18.28 -10.28 1.91
C ARG A 99 19.21 -10.11 0.72
N VAL A 100 20.51 -10.35 0.89
CA VAL A 100 21.50 -10.31 -0.19
C VAL A 100 21.20 -11.38 -1.26
N ASN A 101 20.82 -12.59 -0.87
CA ASN A 101 20.47 -13.65 -1.82
C ASN A 101 19.23 -13.29 -2.67
N TRP A 102 18.19 -12.69 -2.07
CA TRP A 102 17.01 -12.22 -2.80
C TRP A 102 17.30 -11.10 -3.79
N ILE A 103 18.20 -10.17 -3.43
CA ILE A 103 18.64 -9.09 -4.32
C ILE A 103 19.38 -9.67 -5.53
N LEU A 104 20.29 -10.62 -5.32
CA LEU A 104 21.04 -11.26 -6.40
C LEU A 104 20.11 -12.03 -7.37
N LEU A 105 19.13 -12.77 -6.85
CA LEU A 105 18.12 -13.44 -7.67
C LEU A 105 17.31 -12.43 -8.49
N SER A 106 16.92 -11.30 -7.90
CA SER A 106 16.17 -10.25 -8.59
C SER A 106 16.98 -9.60 -9.71
N VAL A 107 18.26 -9.30 -9.46
CA VAL A 107 19.20 -8.78 -10.47
C VAL A 107 19.36 -9.77 -11.61
N MET A 108 19.50 -11.07 -11.32
CA MET A 108 19.58 -12.12 -12.34
C MET A 108 18.33 -12.13 -13.22
N VAL A 109 17.13 -12.07 -12.64
CA VAL A 109 15.87 -12.02 -13.41
C VAL A 109 15.85 -10.80 -14.34
N ILE A 110 16.25 -9.64 -13.86
CA ILE A 110 16.32 -8.41 -14.67
C ILE A 110 17.34 -8.56 -15.81
N ALA A 111 18.54 -9.04 -15.51
CA ALA A 111 19.61 -9.19 -16.49
C ALA A 111 19.22 -10.12 -17.64
N TYR A 112 18.66 -11.30 -17.35
CA TYR A 112 18.17 -12.21 -18.38
C TYR A 112 16.98 -11.64 -19.15
N SER A 113 16.11 -10.87 -18.50
CA SER A 113 14.99 -10.20 -19.18
C SER A 113 15.51 -9.19 -20.21
N VAL A 114 16.46 -8.34 -19.83
CA VAL A 114 17.09 -7.36 -20.74
C VAL A 114 17.82 -8.06 -21.88
N LEU A 115 18.59 -9.10 -21.59
CA LEU A 115 19.31 -9.87 -22.60
C LEU A 115 18.35 -10.53 -23.60
N SER A 116 17.23 -11.09 -23.13
CA SER A 116 16.22 -11.68 -24.01
C SER A 116 15.53 -10.66 -24.91
N LEU A 117 15.27 -9.46 -24.38
CA LEU A 117 14.70 -8.35 -25.14
C LEU A 117 15.69 -7.85 -26.20
N LEU A 118 16.97 -7.73 -25.87
CA LEU A 118 18.02 -7.35 -26.81
C LEU A 118 18.14 -8.37 -27.95
N VAL A 119 18.12 -9.67 -27.64
CA VAL A 119 18.09 -10.72 -28.67
C VAL A 119 16.83 -10.61 -29.54
N GLY A 120 15.70 -10.25 -28.93
CA GLY A 120 14.42 -10.02 -29.62
C GLY A 120 14.49 -8.95 -30.70
N ILE A 121 15.12 -7.82 -30.36
CA ILE A 121 15.16 -6.60 -31.19
C ILE A 121 16.29 -6.65 -32.22
N GLU A 122 17.47 -7.14 -31.84
CA GLU A 122 18.69 -7.02 -32.67
C GLU A 122 18.86 -8.17 -33.67
N PHE A 123 18.33 -9.36 -33.39
CA PHE A 123 18.55 -10.54 -34.23
C PHE A 123 17.39 -10.77 -35.21
N GLU A 124 17.72 -11.30 -36.38
CA GLU A 124 16.73 -11.78 -37.34
C GLU A 124 15.97 -12.99 -36.80
N ALA A 125 14.71 -13.15 -37.24
CA ALA A 125 13.78 -14.16 -36.74
C ALA A 125 14.33 -15.59 -36.79
N GLU A 126 15.11 -15.92 -37.84
CA GLU A 126 15.74 -17.24 -38.04
C GLU A 126 16.70 -17.62 -36.90
N ILE A 127 17.33 -16.64 -36.27
CA ILE A 127 18.30 -16.84 -35.18
C ILE A 127 17.66 -16.57 -33.82
N ALA A 128 16.83 -15.52 -33.72
CA ALA A 128 16.23 -15.10 -32.48
C ALA A 128 15.27 -16.15 -31.91
N ILE A 129 14.36 -16.69 -32.73
CA ILE A 129 13.34 -17.65 -32.29
C ILE A 129 13.99 -18.92 -31.70
N PRO A 130 14.90 -19.63 -32.40
CA PRO A 130 15.55 -20.80 -31.83
C PRO A 130 16.35 -20.47 -30.55
N THR A 131 17.05 -19.34 -30.52
CA THR A 131 17.88 -18.94 -29.37
C THR A 131 17.02 -18.71 -28.12
N LEU A 132 15.93 -17.95 -28.24
CA LEU A 132 15.05 -17.66 -27.10
C LEU A 132 14.27 -18.91 -26.66
N LEU A 133 13.87 -19.79 -27.57
CA LEU A 133 13.25 -21.07 -27.22
C LEU A 133 14.22 -21.99 -26.48
N VAL A 134 15.47 -22.13 -26.94
CA VAL A 134 16.49 -22.92 -26.24
C VAL A 134 16.74 -22.35 -24.85
N LEU A 135 16.89 -21.03 -24.73
CA LEU A 135 17.10 -20.36 -23.44
C LEU A 135 15.92 -20.63 -22.49
N SER A 136 14.69 -20.50 -22.97
CA SER A 136 13.48 -20.78 -22.20
C SER A 136 13.41 -22.25 -21.75
N ILE A 137 13.63 -23.19 -22.66
CA ILE A 137 13.58 -24.64 -22.36
C ILE A 137 14.65 -25.01 -21.34
N VAL A 138 15.89 -24.55 -21.53
CA VAL A 138 16.98 -24.79 -20.57
C VAL A 138 16.61 -24.25 -19.20
N GLY A 139 16.08 -23.02 -19.13
CA GLY A 139 15.62 -22.45 -17.86
C GLY A 139 14.50 -23.27 -17.19
N LEU A 140 13.54 -23.80 -17.95
CA LEU A 140 12.48 -24.65 -17.40
C LEU A 140 13.03 -25.99 -16.88
N ILE A 141 14.01 -26.58 -17.58
CA ILE A 141 14.69 -27.80 -17.13
C ILE A 141 15.45 -27.56 -15.83
N LEU A 142 16.18 -26.45 -15.73
CA LEU A 142 16.87 -26.05 -14.50
C LEU A 142 15.87 -25.80 -13.37
N GLY A 143 14.76 -25.12 -13.67
CA GLY A 143 13.66 -24.89 -12.73
C GLY A 143 13.08 -26.20 -12.17
N GLU A 144 12.66 -27.12 -13.03
CA GLU A 144 12.11 -28.43 -12.64
C GLU A 144 13.12 -29.25 -11.81
N ARG A 145 14.41 -29.15 -12.11
CA ARG A 145 15.46 -29.86 -11.35
C ARG A 145 15.68 -29.24 -9.97
N TRP A 146 15.76 -27.93 -9.88
CA TRP A 146 16.16 -27.23 -8.66
C TRP A 146 15.01 -26.99 -7.68
N ILE A 147 13.77 -26.89 -8.16
CA ILE A 147 12.58 -26.82 -7.30
C ILE A 147 12.44 -28.05 -6.40
N LYS A 148 12.90 -29.23 -6.87
CA LYS A 148 12.89 -30.47 -6.09
C LYS A 148 13.91 -30.48 -4.95
N ASN A 149 14.88 -29.55 -4.96
CA ASN A 149 15.88 -29.43 -3.91
C ASN A 149 15.51 -28.25 -2.98
N GLY A 150 15.38 -28.50 -1.68
CA GLY A 150 14.97 -27.49 -0.70
C GLY A 150 15.86 -26.23 -0.71
N ASP A 151 17.18 -26.42 -0.83
CA ASP A 151 18.16 -25.32 -0.79
C ASP A 151 18.14 -24.47 -2.07
N LEU A 152 17.78 -25.08 -3.20
CA LEU A 152 17.75 -24.42 -4.51
C LEU A 152 16.33 -24.06 -4.95
N HIS A 153 15.34 -24.22 -4.07
CA HIS A 153 13.94 -24.07 -4.41
C HIS A 153 13.63 -22.68 -4.98
N LEU A 154 14.11 -21.62 -4.31
CA LEU A 154 13.92 -20.23 -4.76
C LEU A 154 14.64 -19.95 -6.09
N LEU A 155 15.84 -20.51 -6.27
CA LEU A 155 16.59 -20.38 -7.52
C LEU A 155 15.86 -21.09 -8.67
N GLY A 156 15.30 -22.27 -8.42
CA GLY A 156 14.49 -23.00 -9.38
C GLY A 156 13.23 -22.22 -9.80
N ILE A 157 12.52 -21.61 -8.83
CA ILE A 157 11.39 -20.70 -9.12
C ILE A 157 11.85 -19.52 -9.99
N ALA A 158 13.00 -18.91 -9.68
CA ALA A 158 13.53 -17.79 -10.45
C ALA A 158 13.80 -18.18 -11.92
N TRP A 159 14.32 -19.38 -12.18
CA TRP A 159 14.51 -19.88 -13.54
C TRP A 159 13.20 -20.10 -14.30
N VAL A 160 12.16 -20.59 -13.62
CA VAL A 160 10.82 -20.68 -14.22
C VAL A 160 10.29 -19.29 -14.60
N ILE A 161 10.45 -18.31 -13.72
CA ILE A 161 10.05 -16.91 -13.97
C ILE A 161 10.80 -16.33 -15.18
N ILE A 162 12.11 -16.54 -15.25
CA ILE A 162 12.96 -16.10 -16.36
C ILE A 162 12.50 -16.73 -17.67
N SER A 163 12.34 -18.06 -17.72
CA SER A 163 11.86 -18.75 -18.92
C SER A 163 10.54 -18.20 -19.41
N MET A 164 9.60 -17.94 -18.50
CA MET A 164 8.32 -17.34 -18.87
C MET A 164 8.47 -15.91 -19.39
N LYS A 165 9.31 -15.07 -18.76
CA LYS A 165 9.59 -13.71 -19.27
C LYS A 165 10.20 -13.74 -20.67
N VAL A 166 11.13 -14.66 -20.93
CA VAL A 166 11.74 -14.87 -22.24
C VAL A 166 10.67 -15.23 -23.28
N LEU A 167 9.76 -16.16 -22.96
CA LEU A 167 8.67 -16.55 -23.87
C LEU A 167 7.69 -15.41 -24.13
N TYR A 168 7.33 -14.62 -23.11
CA TYR A 168 6.46 -13.46 -23.28
C TYR A 168 7.10 -12.39 -24.17
N GLY A 169 8.38 -12.08 -23.92
CA GLY A 169 9.14 -11.14 -24.76
C GLY A 169 9.23 -11.62 -26.21
N ALA A 170 9.58 -12.88 -26.43
CA ALA A 170 9.62 -13.47 -27.77
C ALA A 170 8.26 -13.42 -28.48
N SER A 171 7.16 -13.55 -27.73
CA SER A 171 5.81 -13.52 -28.29
C SER A 171 5.39 -12.12 -28.75
N LEU A 172 5.84 -11.07 -28.06
CA LEU A 172 5.59 -9.68 -28.48
C LEU A 172 6.25 -9.37 -29.83
N GLU A 173 7.43 -9.95 -30.11
CA GLU A 173 8.15 -9.75 -31.37
C GLU A 173 7.59 -10.55 -32.56
N LEU A 174 6.66 -11.49 -32.34
CA LEU A 174 6.03 -12.24 -33.43
C LEU A 174 5.26 -11.35 -34.42
N GLY A 175 4.84 -10.16 -33.98
CA GLY A 175 4.23 -9.16 -34.85
C GLY A 175 5.22 -8.34 -35.70
N ASN A 176 6.51 -8.40 -35.38
CA ASN A 176 7.56 -7.63 -36.05
C ASN A 176 8.49 -8.50 -36.92
N TRP A 177 8.64 -9.77 -36.53
CA TRP A 177 9.49 -10.72 -37.24
C TRP A 177 8.91 -11.20 -38.57
N HIS A 178 9.81 -11.53 -39.50
CA HIS A 178 9.46 -12.04 -40.83
C HIS A 178 10.09 -13.42 -41.00
N LEU A 179 9.26 -14.47 -41.12
CA LEU A 179 9.73 -15.85 -41.28
C LEU A 179 8.72 -16.69 -42.06
N GLY A 180 9.18 -17.29 -43.16
CA GLY A 180 8.50 -18.41 -43.84
C GLY A 180 7.04 -18.17 -44.25
N GLY A 181 6.62 -16.92 -44.49
CA GLY A 181 5.23 -16.56 -44.81
C GLY A 181 4.21 -16.76 -43.67
N LEU A 182 4.68 -17.19 -42.49
CA LEU A 182 3.86 -17.43 -41.29
C LEU A 182 3.90 -16.23 -40.33
N LEU A 183 4.99 -15.46 -40.35
CA LEU A 183 5.17 -14.19 -39.63
C LEU A 183 5.30 -13.03 -40.63
N PRO A 184 4.86 -11.81 -40.29
CA PRO A 184 4.41 -11.36 -38.96
C PRO A 184 2.98 -11.78 -38.61
N LEU A 185 2.71 -11.97 -37.31
CA LEU A 185 1.35 -12.15 -36.79
C LEU A 185 0.62 -10.80 -36.69
N ASN A 186 -0.70 -10.81 -36.89
CA ASN A 186 -1.54 -9.67 -36.53
C ASN A 186 -1.69 -9.56 -35.00
N ALA A 187 -2.22 -8.41 -34.52
CA ALA A 187 -2.42 -8.16 -33.09
C ALA A 187 -3.24 -9.25 -32.39
N GLU A 188 -4.27 -9.78 -33.06
CA GLU A 188 -5.08 -10.90 -32.57
C GLU A 188 -4.25 -12.17 -32.36
N GLY A 189 -3.43 -12.54 -33.35
CA GLY A 189 -2.54 -13.70 -33.28
C GLY A 189 -1.52 -13.58 -32.15
N VAL A 190 -0.90 -12.41 -31.99
CA VAL A 190 0.01 -12.12 -30.86
C VAL A 190 -0.74 -12.26 -29.53
N GLY A 191 -1.94 -11.70 -29.42
CA GLY A 191 -2.79 -11.80 -28.24
C GLY A 191 -3.16 -13.25 -27.86
N ILE A 192 -3.50 -14.09 -28.85
CA ILE A 192 -3.81 -15.50 -28.64
C ILE A 192 -2.59 -16.26 -28.10
N VAL A 193 -1.40 -16.05 -28.69
CA VAL A 193 -0.16 -16.68 -28.22
C VAL A 193 0.16 -16.27 -26.79
N LEU A 194 0.04 -14.98 -26.47
CA LEU A 194 0.25 -14.46 -25.12
C LEU A 194 -0.73 -15.05 -24.11
N CYS A 195 -2.03 -15.14 -24.44
CA CYS A 195 -3.03 -15.78 -23.59
C CYS A 195 -2.72 -17.28 -23.37
N GLY A 196 -2.27 -17.98 -24.40
CA GLY A 196 -1.82 -19.37 -24.30
C GLY A 196 -0.64 -19.54 -23.35
N LEU A 197 0.35 -18.64 -23.42
CA LEU A 197 1.48 -18.62 -22.51
C LEU A 197 1.09 -18.25 -21.08
N VAL A 198 0.12 -17.36 -20.87
CA VAL A 198 -0.45 -17.09 -19.54
C VAL A 198 -1.08 -18.37 -18.98
N LEU A 199 -1.90 -19.09 -19.76
CA LEU A 199 -2.50 -20.34 -19.30
C LEU A 199 -1.43 -21.38 -18.95
N PHE A 200 -0.39 -21.52 -19.78
CA PHE A 200 0.75 -22.37 -19.48
C PHE A 200 1.43 -21.97 -18.16
N ASN A 201 1.63 -20.68 -17.93
CA ASN A 201 2.23 -20.17 -16.69
C ASN A 201 1.35 -20.43 -15.46
N VAL A 202 0.03 -20.28 -15.59
CA VAL A 202 -0.91 -20.68 -14.53
C VAL A 202 -0.76 -22.17 -14.22
N ILE A 203 -0.66 -23.04 -15.22
CA ILE A 203 -0.40 -24.48 -15.02
C ILE A 203 0.93 -24.71 -14.29
N LEU A 204 2.00 -24.00 -14.68
CA LEU A 204 3.29 -24.08 -13.98
C LEU A 204 3.18 -23.63 -12.51
N SER A 205 2.39 -22.60 -12.23
CA SER A 205 2.17 -22.11 -10.85
C SER A 205 1.50 -23.15 -9.95
N TYR A 206 0.64 -24.00 -10.52
CA TYR A 206 0.03 -25.14 -9.82
C TYR A 206 0.99 -26.32 -9.72
N ARG A 207 1.76 -26.60 -10.78
CA ARG A 207 2.76 -27.67 -10.80
C ARG A 207 3.84 -27.47 -9.74
N TYR A 208 4.30 -26.22 -9.59
CA TYR A 208 5.40 -25.86 -8.68
C TYR A 208 4.92 -25.25 -7.35
N ASP A 209 3.61 -25.20 -7.12
CA ASP A 209 2.97 -24.58 -5.96
C ASP A 209 3.58 -23.20 -5.57
N SER A 210 3.73 -22.32 -6.56
CA SER A 210 4.43 -21.05 -6.38
C SER A 210 3.52 -19.84 -6.59
N ASP A 211 3.35 -19.06 -5.53
CA ASP A 211 2.63 -17.77 -5.58
C ASP A 211 3.34 -16.76 -6.49
N ALA A 212 4.68 -16.78 -6.58
CA ALA A 212 5.42 -15.87 -7.43
C ALA A 212 5.18 -16.14 -8.93
N VAL A 213 5.07 -17.41 -9.31
CA VAL A 213 4.76 -17.82 -10.69
C VAL A 213 3.31 -17.48 -11.04
N ALA A 214 2.38 -17.74 -10.11
CA ALA A 214 0.97 -17.34 -10.28
C ALA A 214 0.82 -15.82 -10.44
N ALA A 215 1.49 -15.05 -9.57
CA ALA A 215 1.54 -13.59 -9.62
C ALA A 215 2.03 -13.08 -10.98
N GLN A 216 3.14 -13.64 -11.49
CA GLN A 216 3.65 -13.29 -12.81
C GLN A 216 2.61 -13.55 -13.90
N ALA A 217 1.98 -14.74 -13.91
CA ALA A 217 1.01 -15.11 -14.93
C ALA A 217 -0.15 -14.09 -15.00
N THR A 218 -0.67 -13.69 -13.84
CA THR A 218 -1.82 -12.78 -13.75
C THR A 218 -1.47 -11.33 -13.99
N LEU A 219 -0.28 -10.87 -13.58
CA LEU A 219 0.22 -9.54 -13.92
C LEU A 219 0.49 -9.40 -15.42
N VAL A 220 1.00 -10.47 -16.05
CA VAL A 220 1.14 -10.51 -17.51
C VAL A 220 -0.24 -10.51 -18.17
N LEU A 221 -1.21 -11.25 -17.65
CA LEU A 221 -2.57 -11.22 -18.19
C LEU A 221 -3.20 -9.82 -18.10
N LEU A 222 -2.98 -9.08 -17.02
CA LEU A 222 -3.38 -7.67 -16.91
C LEU A 222 -2.72 -6.81 -17.98
N ALA A 223 -1.41 -6.98 -18.22
CA ALA A 223 -0.70 -6.26 -19.28
C ALA A 223 -1.21 -6.63 -20.69
N VAL A 224 -1.52 -7.90 -20.93
CA VAL A 224 -2.15 -8.38 -22.18
C VAL A 224 -3.59 -7.86 -22.30
N GLY A 225 -4.31 -7.73 -21.19
CA GLY A 225 -5.65 -7.14 -21.17
C GLY A 225 -5.62 -5.64 -21.50
N SER A 226 -4.60 -4.92 -21.05
CA SER A 226 -4.37 -3.52 -21.42
C SER A 226 -4.21 -3.31 -22.92
N THR A 227 -3.63 -4.28 -23.61
CA THR A 227 -3.40 -4.22 -25.06
C THR A 227 -4.56 -4.74 -25.90
N ALA A 228 -5.62 -5.28 -25.27
CA ALA A 228 -6.83 -5.72 -25.96
C ALA A 228 -7.53 -4.58 -26.72
N GLY A 229 -7.20 -3.33 -26.40
CA GLY A 229 -7.61 -2.13 -27.14
C GLY A 229 -7.21 -2.16 -28.61
N SER A 230 -6.10 -2.80 -28.96
CA SER A 230 -5.68 -3.02 -30.35
C SER A 230 -6.67 -3.84 -31.19
N VAL A 231 -7.52 -4.65 -30.55
CA VAL A 231 -8.47 -5.56 -31.22
C VAL A 231 -9.92 -5.10 -31.03
N ALA A 232 -10.28 -4.72 -29.80
CA ALA A 232 -11.67 -4.48 -29.40
C ALA A 232 -11.90 -3.13 -28.70
N GLY A 233 -10.95 -2.19 -28.82
CA GLY A 233 -11.06 -0.84 -28.27
C GLY A 233 -11.25 -0.82 -26.74
N GLU A 234 -11.93 0.21 -26.25
CA GLU A 234 -12.20 0.40 -24.82
C GLU A 234 -12.92 -0.81 -24.19
N ASP A 235 -13.92 -1.38 -24.87
CA ASP A 235 -14.69 -2.51 -24.37
C ASP A 235 -13.82 -3.77 -24.19
N GLY A 236 -12.91 -4.00 -25.15
CA GLY A 236 -11.91 -5.07 -25.07
C GLY A 236 -11.03 -4.95 -23.84
N VAL A 237 -10.52 -3.74 -23.57
CA VAL A 237 -9.68 -3.45 -22.40
C VAL A 237 -10.45 -3.75 -21.11
N ILE A 238 -11.65 -3.18 -20.94
CA ILE A 238 -12.45 -3.36 -19.72
C ILE A 238 -12.74 -4.85 -19.48
N ILE A 239 -13.23 -5.56 -20.49
CA ILE A 239 -13.58 -6.98 -20.36
C ILE A 239 -12.35 -7.81 -20.00
N MET A 240 -11.22 -7.60 -20.68
CA MET A 240 -10.00 -8.37 -20.43
C MET A 240 -9.37 -8.04 -19.07
N LEU A 241 -9.41 -6.78 -18.63
CA LEU A 241 -8.98 -6.41 -17.27
C LEU A 241 -9.86 -7.09 -16.22
N LEU A 242 -11.18 -7.07 -16.37
CA LEU A 242 -12.09 -7.75 -15.44
C LEU A 242 -11.84 -9.26 -15.40
N ILE A 243 -11.66 -9.92 -16.56
CA ILE A 243 -11.28 -11.34 -16.63
C ILE A 243 -9.97 -11.58 -15.89
N SER A 244 -8.96 -10.74 -16.10
CA SER A 244 -7.65 -10.84 -15.46
C SER A 244 -7.76 -10.74 -13.94
N ILE A 245 -8.51 -9.75 -13.46
CA ILE A 245 -8.71 -9.48 -12.03
C ILE A 245 -9.49 -10.63 -11.39
N PHE A 246 -10.59 -11.07 -12.00
CA PHE A 246 -11.36 -12.19 -11.46
C PHE A 246 -10.58 -13.51 -11.48
N LEU A 247 -9.76 -13.75 -12.50
CA LEU A 247 -8.88 -14.91 -12.55
C LEU A 247 -7.84 -14.85 -11.41
N LEU A 248 -7.19 -13.71 -11.19
CA LEU A 248 -6.24 -13.52 -10.10
C LEU A 248 -6.89 -13.79 -8.74
N HIS A 249 -8.07 -13.22 -8.49
CA HIS A 249 -8.82 -13.48 -7.27
C HIS A 249 -9.27 -14.94 -7.15
N ALA A 250 -9.66 -15.59 -8.25
CA ALA A 250 -10.02 -17.01 -8.26
C ALA A 250 -8.83 -17.91 -7.92
N ILE A 251 -7.65 -17.64 -8.47
CA ILE A 251 -6.41 -18.37 -8.15
C ILE A 251 -6.04 -18.14 -6.68
N ALA A 252 -6.11 -16.90 -6.19
CA ALA A 252 -5.85 -16.59 -4.79
C ALA A 252 -6.78 -17.38 -3.85
N ILE A 253 -8.08 -17.43 -4.18
CA ILE A 253 -9.09 -18.21 -3.45
C ILE A 253 -8.78 -19.71 -3.48
N HIS A 254 -8.47 -20.25 -4.65
CA HIS A 254 -8.22 -21.68 -4.82
C HIS A 254 -6.94 -22.13 -4.12
N LYS A 255 -5.86 -21.33 -4.21
CA LYS A 255 -4.59 -21.60 -3.52
C LYS A 255 -4.62 -21.22 -2.03
N SER A 256 -5.69 -20.55 -1.57
CA SER A 256 -5.77 -19.97 -0.22
C SER A 256 -4.56 -19.07 0.11
N SER A 257 -4.10 -18.30 -0.87
CA SER A 257 -2.89 -17.47 -0.76
C SER A 257 -3.23 -16.01 -0.44
N GLY A 258 -2.77 -15.55 0.72
CA GLY A 258 -2.82 -14.12 1.09
C GLY A 258 -1.90 -13.24 0.24
N ASN A 259 -0.80 -13.79 -0.29
CA ASN A 259 0.10 -13.06 -1.20
C ASN A 259 -0.60 -12.71 -2.52
N LEU A 260 -1.27 -13.69 -3.13
CA LEU A 260 -2.01 -13.47 -4.37
C LEU A 260 -3.24 -12.60 -4.17
N ALA A 261 -3.91 -12.75 -3.01
CA ALA A 261 -5.05 -11.92 -2.66
C ALA A 261 -4.66 -10.43 -2.54
N SER A 262 -3.60 -10.12 -1.79
CA SER A 262 -3.15 -8.73 -1.62
C SER A 262 -2.59 -8.15 -2.92
N LEU A 263 -1.88 -8.95 -3.74
CA LEU A 263 -1.43 -8.54 -5.06
C LEU A 263 -2.59 -8.28 -6.02
N GLY A 264 -3.64 -9.09 -6.00
CA GLY A 264 -4.85 -8.89 -6.80
C GLY A 264 -5.55 -7.57 -6.49
N ILE A 265 -5.65 -7.23 -5.21
CA ILE A 265 -6.23 -5.97 -4.76
C ILE A 265 -5.34 -4.78 -5.15
N ALA A 266 -4.02 -4.89 -4.96
CA ALA A 266 -3.07 -3.86 -5.37
C ALA A 266 -3.13 -3.58 -6.87
N SER A 267 -2.97 -4.64 -7.66
CA SER A 267 -2.83 -4.54 -9.11
C SER A 267 -4.11 -4.03 -9.75
N SER A 268 -5.28 -4.53 -9.37
CA SER A 268 -6.57 -4.14 -9.97
C SER A 268 -6.85 -2.63 -9.88
N ASN A 269 -6.67 -2.02 -8.71
CA ASN A 269 -6.94 -0.59 -8.53
C ASN A 269 -5.87 0.30 -9.19
N ILE A 270 -4.61 -0.11 -9.19
CA ILE A 270 -3.53 0.63 -9.87
C ILE A 270 -3.69 0.54 -11.40
N TRP A 271 -4.09 -0.61 -11.94
CA TRP A 271 -4.20 -0.83 -13.39
C TRP A 271 -5.30 0.03 -14.02
N PHE A 272 -6.49 0.08 -13.40
CA PHE A 272 -7.55 0.98 -13.84
C PHE A 272 -7.10 2.44 -13.73
N GLY A 273 -6.45 2.83 -12.63
CA GLY A 273 -5.85 4.16 -12.49
C GLY A 273 -4.90 4.51 -13.63
N MET A 274 -4.02 3.60 -14.03
CA MET A 274 -3.10 3.79 -15.16
C MET A 274 -3.83 4.04 -16.48
N HIS A 275 -4.90 3.29 -16.79
CA HIS A 275 -5.68 3.48 -18.01
C HIS A 275 -6.51 4.76 -18.04
N VAL A 276 -6.82 5.34 -16.88
CA VAL A 276 -7.52 6.62 -16.78
C VAL A 276 -6.52 7.77 -16.89
N VAL A 277 -5.38 7.66 -16.19
CA VAL A 277 -4.32 8.70 -16.16
C VAL A 277 -3.58 8.81 -17.50
N THR A 278 -3.39 7.70 -18.21
CA THR A 278 -2.66 7.70 -19.49
C THR A 278 -3.61 7.99 -20.65
N GLY A 279 -3.20 8.84 -21.59
CA GLY A 279 -3.93 9.09 -22.84
C GLY A 279 -3.89 7.94 -23.85
N GLY A 280 -3.54 6.73 -23.40
CA GLY A 280 -3.12 5.61 -24.22
C GLY A 280 -1.66 5.70 -24.67
N PHE A 281 -1.08 4.56 -25.00
CA PHE A 281 0.29 4.46 -25.53
C PHE A 281 0.49 3.17 -26.33
N GLU A 282 1.52 3.14 -27.16
CA GLU A 282 1.87 1.98 -27.98
C GLU A 282 2.94 1.12 -27.29
N LEU A 283 2.78 -0.21 -27.34
CA LEU A 283 3.72 -1.20 -26.86
C LEU A 283 4.00 -2.21 -27.98
N GLY A 284 5.00 -1.93 -28.82
CA GLY A 284 5.24 -2.72 -30.03
C GLY A 284 4.11 -2.55 -31.04
N SER A 285 3.51 -3.66 -31.50
CA SER A 285 2.33 -3.64 -32.39
C SER A 285 0.99 -3.46 -31.65
N LEU A 286 1.03 -3.32 -30.33
CA LEU A 286 -0.15 -3.34 -29.46
C LEU A 286 -0.45 -1.95 -28.90
N ASN A 287 -1.71 -1.54 -28.97
CA ASN A 287 -2.15 -0.24 -28.46
C ASN A 287 -2.87 -0.41 -27.12
N VAL A 288 -2.37 0.32 -26.11
CA VAL A 288 -3.02 0.51 -24.82
C VAL A 288 -3.97 1.69 -24.97
N VAL A 289 -5.27 1.44 -24.78
CA VAL A 289 -6.34 2.43 -24.98
C VAL A 289 -6.74 3.03 -23.63
N ALA A 290 -6.95 4.35 -23.61
CA ALA A 290 -7.46 5.06 -22.44
C ALA A 290 -8.94 4.70 -22.16
N LEU A 291 -9.32 4.66 -20.89
CA LEU A 291 -10.72 4.48 -20.50
C LEU A 291 -11.37 5.86 -20.34
N GLN A 292 -12.32 6.18 -21.21
CA GLN A 292 -12.91 7.53 -21.30
C GLN A 292 -14.41 7.55 -21.03
N ASN A 293 -15.13 6.45 -21.25
CA ASN A 293 -16.57 6.41 -21.02
C ASN A 293 -16.88 6.34 -19.51
N PRO A 294 -17.50 7.37 -18.91
CA PRO A 294 -17.71 7.44 -17.47
C PRO A 294 -18.57 6.28 -16.95
N LEU A 295 -19.68 5.95 -17.65
CA LEU A 295 -20.56 4.86 -17.25
C LEU A 295 -19.84 3.50 -17.22
N LYS A 296 -19.11 3.16 -18.29
CA LYS A 296 -18.38 1.89 -18.37
C LYS A 296 -17.28 1.82 -17.31
N LEU A 297 -16.53 2.90 -17.13
CA LEU A 297 -15.49 3.00 -16.12
C LEU A 297 -16.06 2.84 -14.71
N PHE A 298 -17.17 3.51 -14.39
CA PHE A 298 -17.80 3.43 -13.08
C PHE A 298 -18.28 2.01 -12.76
N ILE A 299 -18.92 1.35 -13.71
CA ILE A 299 -19.37 -0.05 -13.56
C ILE A 299 -18.17 -0.97 -13.34
N ALA A 300 -17.09 -0.80 -14.10
CA ALA A 300 -15.88 -1.60 -13.94
C ALA A 300 -15.24 -1.40 -12.56
N ILE A 301 -15.06 -0.15 -12.12
CA ILE A 301 -14.53 0.20 -10.80
C ILE A 301 -15.42 -0.35 -9.68
N ALA A 302 -16.74 -0.30 -9.83
CA ALA A 302 -17.68 -0.87 -8.86
C ALA A 302 -17.52 -2.39 -8.72
N MET A 303 -17.45 -3.12 -9.84
CA MET A 303 -17.22 -4.56 -9.82
C MET A 303 -15.88 -4.92 -9.18
N VAL A 304 -14.82 -4.18 -9.51
CA VAL A 304 -13.48 -4.38 -8.93
C VAL A 304 -13.47 -4.11 -7.43
N ASN A 305 -14.07 -3.01 -6.97
CA ASN A 305 -14.11 -2.70 -5.54
C ASN A 305 -14.94 -3.69 -4.73
N VAL A 306 -16.05 -4.20 -5.29
CA VAL A 306 -16.83 -5.26 -4.64
C VAL A 306 -16.02 -6.56 -4.53
N ALA A 307 -15.33 -6.95 -5.60
CA ALA A 307 -14.48 -8.14 -5.60
C ALA A 307 -13.29 -8.02 -4.63
N ASN A 308 -12.60 -6.87 -4.65
CA ASN A 308 -11.49 -6.56 -3.77
C ASN A 308 -11.94 -6.55 -2.30
N ALA A 309 -13.06 -5.91 -1.99
CA ALA A 309 -13.61 -5.88 -0.65
C ALA A 309 -13.97 -7.29 -0.15
N TYR A 310 -14.54 -8.14 -1.01
CA TYR A 310 -14.85 -9.54 -0.69
C TYR A 310 -13.59 -10.36 -0.40
N VAL A 311 -12.55 -10.24 -1.24
CA VAL A 311 -11.29 -10.96 -1.05
C VAL A 311 -10.56 -10.45 0.19
N ALA A 312 -10.55 -9.14 0.43
CA ALA A 312 -10.03 -8.55 1.65
C ALA A 312 -10.76 -9.09 2.90
N THR A 313 -12.09 -9.28 2.85
CA THR A 313 -12.83 -9.91 3.96
C THR A 313 -12.37 -11.35 4.18
N ARG A 314 -12.24 -12.13 3.10
CA ARG A 314 -11.93 -13.56 3.17
C ARG A 314 -10.52 -13.83 3.70
N PHE A 315 -9.56 -13.00 3.30
CA PHE A 315 -8.15 -13.17 3.61
C PHE A 315 -7.63 -12.21 4.68
N ALA A 316 -8.53 -11.54 5.42
CA ALA A 316 -8.20 -10.40 6.30
C ALA A 316 -6.99 -10.63 7.21
N THR A 317 -6.84 -11.83 7.77
CA THR A 317 -5.78 -12.20 8.72
C THR A 317 -4.68 -13.07 8.11
N SER A 318 -4.71 -13.29 6.79
CA SER A 318 -3.71 -14.12 6.11
C SER A 318 -2.37 -13.41 5.98
N LYS A 319 -1.28 -14.17 6.10
CA LYS A 319 0.08 -13.67 5.86
C LYS A 319 0.20 -13.20 4.41
N ASN A 320 0.93 -12.10 4.21
CA ASN A 320 1.12 -11.52 2.89
C ASN A 320 2.39 -10.68 2.80
N TRP A 321 2.97 -10.63 1.60
CA TRP A 321 4.21 -9.90 1.31
C TRP A 321 4.18 -8.42 1.70
N PHE A 322 3.06 -7.72 1.51
CA PHE A 322 2.99 -6.29 1.82
C PHE A 322 3.00 -6.03 3.34
N SER A 323 2.30 -6.85 4.13
CA SER A 323 2.36 -6.79 5.59
C SER A 323 3.76 -7.07 6.11
N ASP A 324 4.43 -8.12 5.59
CA ASP A 324 5.81 -8.42 5.95
C ASP A 324 6.78 -7.29 5.52
N GLY A 325 6.50 -6.64 4.38
CA GLY A 325 7.25 -5.46 3.92
C GLY A 325 7.09 -4.25 4.85
N LEU A 326 5.87 -3.96 5.33
CA LEU A 326 5.63 -2.88 6.29
C LEU A 326 6.24 -3.18 7.67
N GLU A 327 6.26 -4.45 8.08
CA GLU A 327 6.94 -4.89 9.30
C GLU A 327 8.46 -4.69 9.18
N ALA A 328 9.04 -5.03 8.03
CA ALA A 328 10.46 -4.82 7.74
C ALA A 328 10.85 -3.33 7.70
N LEU A 329 9.91 -2.44 7.39
CA LEU A 329 10.09 -0.97 7.45
C LEU A 329 9.87 -0.39 8.85
N GLY A 330 9.49 -1.21 9.84
CA GLY A 330 9.21 -0.76 11.21
C GLY A 330 7.89 0.01 11.38
N ILE A 331 7.01 0.00 10.36
CA ILE A 331 5.70 0.69 10.39
C ILE A 331 4.68 -0.08 11.24
N GLY A 332 4.85 -1.40 11.33
CA GLY A 332 3.96 -2.33 12.03
C GLY A 332 3.60 -3.52 11.14
N LYS A 333 2.83 -4.47 11.68
CA LYS A 333 2.35 -5.64 10.92
C LYS A 333 0.83 -5.54 10.71
N PRO A 334 0.36 -4.69 9.79
CA PRO A 334 -1.07 -4.58 9.51
C PRO A 334 -1.62 -5.89 8.93
N GLY A 335 -2.89 -6.16 9.20
CA GLY A 335 -3.62 -7.27 8.59
C GLY A 335 -3.75 -7.07 7.07
N LEU A 336 -3.97 -8.16 6.33
CA LEU A 336 -4.18 -8.08 4.88
C LEU A 336 -5.33 -7.13 4.53
N TRP A 337 -6.40 -7.11 5.33
CA TRP A 337 -7.50 -6.18 5.12
C TRP A 337 -7.05 -4.72 5.20
N GLY A 338 -6.29 -4.34 6.24
CA GLY A 338 -5.74 -2.99 6.39
C GLY A 338 -4.84 -2.58 5.22
N VAL A 339 -3.96 -3.49 4.78
CA VAL A 339 -3.10 -3.27 3.61
C VAL A 339 -3.92 -3.10 2.33
N SER A 340 -4.97 -3.90 2.16
CA SER A 340 -5.87 -3.87 1.01
C SER A 340 -6.57 -2.52 0.86
N VAL A 341 -7.00 -1.91 1.97
CA VAL A 341 -7.59 -0.57 1.99
C VAL A 341 -6.58 0.47 1.49
N ILE A 342 -5.36 0.48 2.03
CA ILE A 342 -4.31 1.43 1.64
C ILE A 342 -4.00 1.31 0.14
N LEU A 343 -3.81 0.08 -0.35
CA LEU A 343 -3.54 -0.18 -1.77
C LEU A 343 -4.70 0.25 -2.68
N SER A 344 -5.94 0.08 -2.20
CA SER A 344 -7.13 0.49 -2.96
C SER A 344 -7.29 2.00 -2.99
N MET A 345 -6.97 2.67 -1.88
CA MET A 345 -6.92 4.13 -1.84
C MET A 345 -5.87 4.68 -2.80
N LEU A 346 -4.69 4.06 -2.92
CA LEU A 346 -3.66 4.47 -3.90
C LEU A 346 -4.18 4.42 -5.34
N GLY A 347 -4.87 3.34 -5.73
CA GLY A 347 -5.46 3.28 -7.07
C GLY A 347 -6.63 4.26 -7.24
N ALA A 348 -7.44 4.47 -6.20
CA ALA A 348 -8.50 5.48 -6.23
C ALA A 348 -7.93 6.89 -6.40
N LEU A 349 -6.80 7.23 -5.76
CA LEU A 349 -6.12 8.51 -5.95
C LEU A 349 -5.71 8.74 -7.41
N LEU A 350 -5.24 7.70 -8.10
CA LEU A 350 -4.89 7.78 -9.53
C LEU A 350 -6.13 8.09 -10.39
N VAL A 351 -7.22 7.35 -10.17
CA VAL A 351 -8.46 7.56 -10.94
C VAL A 351 -9.04 8.95 -10.65
N ILE A 352 -9.24 9.28 -9.37
CA ILE A 352 -9.83 10.56 -8.92
C ILE A 352 -8.99 11.73 -9.42
N GLY A 353 -7.66 11.63 -9.34
CA GLY A 353 -6.77 12.69 -9.82
C GLY A 353 -6.92 12.99 -11.30
N SER A 354 -7.30 12.00 -12.10
CA SER A 354 -7.50 12.14 -13.54
C SER A 354 -8.91 12.59 -13.93
N VAL A 355 -9.92 12.27 -13.12
CA VAL A 355 -11.34 12.62 -13.36
C VAL A 355 -11.83 13.78 -12.47
N ARG A 356 -10.91 14.45 -11.76
CA ARG A 356 -11.23 15.49 -10.76
C ARG A 356 -12.06 16.67 -11.30
N GLU A 357 -12.09 16.86 -12.61
CA GLU A 357 -12.94 17.86 -13.26
C GLU A 357 -14.43 17.51 -13.20
N GLU A 358 -14.75 16.22 -13.10
CA GLU A 358 -16.09 15.67 -12.90
C GLU A 358 -16.28 15.32 -11.41
N ILE A 359 -16.54 16.34 -10.60
CA ILE A 359 -16.59 16.22 -9.13
C ILE A 359 -17.62 15.21 -8.63
N SER A 360 -18.80 15.17 -9.25
CA SER A 360 -19.88 14.22 -8.93
C SER A 360 -19.38 12.78 -9.09
N PHE A 361 -18.74 12.49 -10.22
CA PHE A 361 -18.10 11.22 -10.54
C PHE A 361 -16.99 10.87 -9.54
N ALA A 362 -16.03 11.77 -9.33
CA ALA A 362 -14.93 11.57 -8.38
C ALA A 362 -15.43 11.29 -6.95
N PHE A 363 -16.42 12.05 -6.48
CA PHE A 363 -17.00 11.85 -5.15
C PHE A 363 -17.73 10.51 -5.03
N SER A 364 -18.40 10.06 -6.10
CA SER A 364 -19.06 8.76 -6.13
C SER A 364 -18.08 7.57 -6.00
N ILE A 365 -16.86 7.70 -6.53
CA ILE A 365 -15.79 6.70 -6.34
C ILE A 365 -15.36 6.64 -4.87
N ILE A 366 -15.22 7.79 -4.20
CA ILE A 366 -14.89 7.85 -2.76
C ILE A 366 -15.96 7.13 -1.93
N VAL A 367 -17.24 7.43 -2.20
CA VAL A 367 -18.36 6.82 -1.49
C VAL A 367 -18.46 5.32 -1.80
N LEU A 368 -18.31 4.90 -3.05
CA LEU A 368 -18.29 3.50 -3.46
C LEU A 368 -17.19 2.72 -2.72
N LEU A 369 -15.97 3.26 -2.68
CA LEU A 369 -14.84 2.67 -1.98
C LEU A 369 -15.17 2.52 -0.48
N ALA A 370 -15.71 3.57 0.13
CA ALA A 370 -16.10 3.56 1.53
C ALA A 370 -17.20 2.53 1.82
N VAL A 371 -18.28 2.45 1.02
CA VAL A 371 -19.36 1.45 1.19
C VAL A 371 -18.80 0.03 1.10
N CYS A 372 -17.98 -0.27 0.08
CA CYS A 372 -17.39 -1.58 -0.13
C CYS A 372 -16.49 -2.00 1.05
N TYR A 373 -15.53 -1.15 1.42
CA TYR A 373 -14.57 -1.51 2.47
C TYR A 373 -15.15 -1.43 3.88
N PHE A 374 -16.04 -0.49 4.18
CA PHE A 374 -16.69 -0.44 5.49
C PHE A 374 -17.59 -1.66 5.72
N SER A 375 -18.29 -2.12 4.69
CA SER A 375 -19.07 -3.36 4.76
C SER A 375 -18.17 -4.58 4.96
N SER A 376 -17.07 -4.66 4.21
CA SER A 376 -16.05 -5.70 4.37
C SER A 376 -15.47 -5.72 5.79
N TYR A 377 -15.13 -4.54 6.34
CA TYR A 377 -14.62 -4.35 7.69
C TYR A 377 -15.57 -4.93 8.75
N LEU A 378 -16.86 -4.58 8.68
CA LEU A 378 -17.86 -5.04 9.64
C LEU A 378 -17.94 -6.56 9.68
N VAL A 379 -17.83 -7.23 8.53
CA VAL A 379 -17.82 -8.70 8.44
C VAL A 379 -16.54 -9.30 9.03
N VAL A 380 -15.38 -8.70 8.77
CA VAL A 380 -14.11 -9.13 9.41
C VAL A 380 -14.24 -9.05 10.93
N ARG A 381 -14.86 -7.97 11.42
CA ARG A 381 -15.15 -7.71 12.84
C ARG A 381 -16.38 -8.46 13.38
N LYS A 382 -16.78 -9.55 12.72
CA LYS A 382 -17.81 -10.51 13.16
C LYS A 382 -19.26 -9.99 13.14
N SER A 383 -19.57 -8.92 12.40
CA SER A 383 -20.96 -8.57 12.11
C SER A 383 -21.61 -9.65 11.23
N PRO A 384 -22.94 -9.87 11.32
CA PRO A 384 -23.63 -10.87 10.51
C PRO A 384 -23.43 -10.60 9.01
N ARG A 385 -22.69 -11.48 8.33
CA ARG A 385 -22.31 -11.33 6.91
C ARG A 385 -23.52 -11.12 6.00
N THR A 386 -24.58 -11.91 6.22
CA THR A 386 -25.80 -11.83 5.42
C THR A 386 -26.46 -10.47 5.54
N GLU A 387 -26.57 -9.92 6.75
CA GLU A 387 -27.16 -8.59 6.97
C GLU A 387 -26.33 -7.50 6.30
N VAL A 388 -25.03 -7.42 6.63
CA VAL A 388 -24.14 -6.36 6.15
C VAL A 388 -24.06 -6.35 4.63
N PHE A 389 -23.81 -7.51 4.01
CA PHE A 389 -23.71 -7.60 2.55
C PHE A 389 -25.06 -7.46 1.85
N THR A 390 -26.18 -7.78 2.49
CA THR A 390 -27.49 -7.48 1.91
C THR A 390 -27.72 -5.98 1.88
N ILE A 391 -27.50 -5.26 2.98
CA ILE A 391 -27.68 -3.80 3.03
C ILE A 391 -26.76 -3.11 2.02
N ALA A 392 -25.46 -3.40 2.07
CA ALA A 392 -24.48 -2.76 1.20
C ALA A 392 -24.67 -3.17 -0.28
N GLY A 393 -24.85 -4.47 -0.54
CA GLY A 393 -25.00 -5.00 -1.88
C GLY A 393 -26.28 -4.54 -2.55
N THR A 394 -27.40 -4.48 -1.82
CA THR A 394 -28.66 -3.93 -2.37
C THR A 394 -28.54 -2.43 -2.65
N ALA A 395 -27.90 -1.66 -1.76
CA ALA A 395 -27.65 -0.25 -2.01
C ALA A 395 -26.79 -0.04 -3.27
N ILE A 396 -25.64 -0.71 -3.38
CA ILE A 396 -24.77 -0.62 -4.57
C ILE A 396 -25.53 -1.04 -5.82
N ALA A 397 -26.25 -2.17 -5.81
CA ALA A 397 -26.96 -2.66 -6.98
C ALA A 397 -28.07 -1.71 -7.44
N LEU A 398 -28.88 -1.17 -6.52
CA LEU A 398 -29.94 -0.23 -6.85
C LEU A 398 -29.40 1.11 -7.36
N LEU A 399 -28.34 1.63 -6.73
CA LEU A 399 -27.73 2.89 -7.15
C LEU A 399 -26.99 2.73 -8.48
N LEU A 400 -26.31 1.61 -8.73
CA LEU A 400 -25.73 1.33 -10.05
C LEU A 400 -26.79 1.19 -11.13
N PHE A 401 -27.91 0.53 -10.82
CA PHE A 401 -29.03 0.41 -11.75
C PHE A 401 -29.62 1.79 -12.08
N GLU A 402 -29.74 2.67 -11.09
CA GLU A 402 -30.17 4.05 -11.28
C GLU A 402 -29.18 4.84 -12.16
N VAL A 403 -27.88 4.80 -11.88
CA VAL A 403 -26.85 5.41 -12.73
C VAL A 403 -26.96 4.93 -14.18
N ILE A 404 -27.14 3.63 -14.41
CA ILE A 404 -27.33 3.09 -15.77
C ILE A 404 -28.56 3.67 -16.45
N LEU A 405 -29.71 3.73 -15.77
CA LEU A 405 -30.95 4.24 -16.36
C LEU A 405 -30.86 5.73 -16.73
N VAL A 406 -30.16 6.53 -15.93
CA VAL A 406 -30.00 7.96 -16.16
C VAL A 406 -28.96 8.23 -17.27
N GLU A 407 -27.79 7.61 -17.20
CA GLU A 407 -26.72 7.76 -18.21
C GLU A 407 -27.11 7.23 -19.60
N THR A 408 -28.01 6.25 -19.67
CA THR A 408 -28.56 5.75 -20.94
C THR A 408 -29.78 6.53 -21.44
N GLU A 409 -30.11 7.66 -20.79
CA GLU A 409 -31.22 8.54 -21.10
C GLU A 409 -32.62 7.86 -21.07
N ILE A 410 -32.74 6.68 -20.45
CA ILE A 410 -34.03 5.99 -20.25
C ILE A 410 -34.90 6.79 -19.27
N ILE A 411 -34.28 7.36 -18.24
CA ILE A 411 -34.92 8.27 -17.27
C ILE A 411 -34.15 9.59 -17.29
N GLN A 412 -34.88 10.70 -17.38
CA GLN A 412 -34.30 12.04 -17.29
C GLN A 412 -34.49 12.61 -15.89
N VAL A 413 -33.37 12.93 -15.23
CA VAL A 413 -33.35 13.56 -13.91
C VAL A 413 -32.52 14.84 -14.01
N ALA A 414 -32.89 15.87 -13.26
CA ALA A 414 -32.17 17.16 -13.27
C ALA A 414 -30.85 17.12 -12.49
N LEU A 415 -30.68 16.12 -11.62
CA LEU A 415 -29.46 15.90 -10.85
C LEU A 415 -28.58 14.88 -11.56
N ASP A 416 -27.28 15.14 -11.52
CA ASP A 416 -26.26 14.20 -11.97
C ASP A 416 -26.39 12.86 -11.20
N PRO A 417 -26.39 11.71 -11.91
CA PRO A 417 -26.61 10.39 -11.29
C PRO A 417 -25.54 10.03 -10.27
N TYR A 418 -24.30 10.51 -10.43
CA TYR A 418 -23.21 10.24 -9.50
C TYR A 418 -23.40 10.98 -8.17
N TRP A 419 -24.13 12.11 -8.14
CA TRP A 419 -24.56 12.73 -6.88
C TRP A 419 -25.61 11.90 -6.15
N ILE A 420 -26.56 11.33 -6.90
CA ILE A 420 -27.60 10.45 -6.35
C ILE A 420 -26.95 9.20 -5.76
N PHE A 421 -26.02 8.57 -6.51
CA PHE A 421 -25.20 7.46 -6.03
C PHE A 421 -24.48 7.82 -4.73
N SER A 422 -23.81 8.97 -4.69
CA SER A 422 -23.04 9.42 -3.53
C SER A 422 -23.91 9.63 -2.28
N ALA A 423 -25.06 10.29 -2.44
CA ALA A 423 -26.00 10.52 -1.34
C ALA A 423 -26.57 9.19 -0.81
N GLY A 424 -26.98 8.29 -1.71
CA GLY A 424 -27.50 6.96 -1.35
C GLY A 424 -26.44 6.08 -0.68
N GLY A 425 -25.20 6.10 -1.19
CA GLY A 425 -24.08 5.37 -0.61
C GLY A 425 -23.68 5.90 0.78
N ALA A 426 -23.65 7.24 0.95
CA ALA A 426 -23.41 7.86 2.25
C ALA A 426 -24.52 7.52 3.27
N MET A 427 -25.78 7.46 2.82
CA MET A 427 -26.90 7.01 3.66
C MET A 427 -26.75 5.54 4.07
N SER A 428 -26.33 4.67 3.15
CA SER A 428 -26.05 3.26 3.43
C SER A 428 -24.91 3.10 4.45
N LEU A 429 -23.83 3.87 4.30
CA LEU A 429 -22.73 3.94 5.28
C LEU A 429 -23.22 4.40 6.64
N GLY A 430 -24.01 5.47 6.69
CA GLY A 430 -24.60 5.98 7.92
C GLY A 430 -25.48 4.94 8.63
N LEU A 431 -26.31 4.21 7.87
CA LEU A 431 -27.14 3.13 8.38
C LEU A 431 -26.31 1.98 8.96
N LEU A 432 -25.29 1.51 8.22
CA LEU A 432 -24.39 0.45 8.68
C LEU A 432 -23.62 0.89 9.92
N LEU A 433 -23.15 2.13 9.95
CA LEU A 433 -22.44 2.69 11.10
C LEU A 433 -23.36 2.71 12.32
N VAL A 434 -24.57 3.28 12.21
CA VAL A 434 -25.54 3.34 13.32
C VAL A 434 -25.89 1.95 13.85
N ARG A 435 -26.11 0.97 12.96
CA ARG A 435 -26.46 -0.41 13.36
C ARG A 435 -25.32 -1.15 14.06
N HIS A 436 -24.08 -0.93 13.62
CA HIS A 436 -22.92 -1.68 14.10
C HIS A 436 -21.91 -0.83 14.90
N GLN A 437 -22.34 0.29 15.50
CA GLN A 437 -21.44 1.21 16.22
C GLN A 437 -20.58 0.54 17.30
N GLY A 438 -21.09 -0.50 17.96
CA GLY A 438 -20.35 -1.19 19.02
C GLY A 438 -19.17 -2.05 18.54
N ILE A 439 -19.10 -2.34 17.23
CA ILE A 439 -18.08 -3.21 16.63
C ILE A 439 -16.94 -2.39 16.02
N VAL A 440 -17.22 -1.18 15.58
CA VAL A 440 -16.27 -0.31 14.86
C VAL A 440 -15.21 0.23 15.81
N SER A 441 -13.94 -0.07 15.57
CA SER A 441 -12.81 0.48 16.33
C SER A 441 -12.55 1.94 16.03
N ASP A 442 -11.84 2.61 16.92
CA ASP A 442 -11.36 3.95 16.64
C ASP A 442 -10.23 3.95 15.61
N THR A 443 -9.42 2.88 15.55
CA THR A 443 -8.35 2.70 14.56
C THR A 443 -8.85 2.81 13.14
N VAL A 444 -9.94 2.12 12.80
CA VAL A 444 -10.50 2.21 11.44
C VAL A 444 -11.10 3.59 11.16
N LEU A 445 -11.66 4.27 12.18
CA LEU A 445 -12.26 5.59 12.00
C LEU A 445 -11.21 6.66 11.74
N TRP A 446 -10.11 6.68 12.51
CA TRP A 446 -9.08 7.70 12.30
C TRP A 446 -8.24 7.39 11.06
N THR A 447 -7.93 6.12 10.75
CA THR A 447 -7.25 5.75 9.49
C THR A 447 -8.12 6.08 8.28
N GLY A 448 -9.41 5.76 8.35
CA GLY A 448 -10.39 6.10 7.32
C GLY A 448 -10.56 7.60 7.15
N SER A 449 -10.51 8.40 8.23
CA SER A 449 -10.55 9.86 8.16
C SER A 449 -9.33 10.41 7.44
N ILE A 450 -8.11 9.97 7.77
CA ILE A 450 -6.89 10.39 7.05
C ILE A 450 -7.01 10.04 5.57
N GLY A 451 -7.47 8.82 5.27
CA GLY A 451 -7.63 8.36 3.91
C GLY A 451 -8.66 9.13 3.09
N ALA A 452 -9.82 9.42 3.69
CA ALA A 452 -10.85 10.25 3.08
C ALA A 452 -10.33 11.68 2.84
N THR A 453 -9.58 12.27 3.78
CA THR A 453 -8.92 13.57 3.56
C THR A 453 -8.00 13.52 2.35
N CYS A 454 -7.14 12.51 2.20
CA CYS A 454 -6.27 12.38 1.04
C CYS A 454 -7.05 12.28 -0.28
N LEU A 455 -8.11 11.48 -0.33
CA LEU A 455 -8.93 11.30 -1.53
C LEU A 455 -9.67 12.60 -1.91
N ILE A 456 -10.24 13.29 -0.92
CA ILE A 456 -10.93 14.57 -1.09
C ILE A 456 -9.95 15.64 -1.59
N LEU A 457 -8.72 15.69 -1.07
CA LEU A 457 -7.71 16.68 -1.48
C LEU A 457 -7.25 16.50 -2.92
N VAL A 458 -7.22 15.28 -3.46
CA VAL A 458 -6.89 15.07 -4.87
C VAL A 458 -7.96 15.65 -5.81
N MET A 459 -9.17 15.89 -5.32
CA MET A 459 -10.21 16.61 -6.07
C MET A 459 -9.97 18.13 -6.18
N THR A 460 -8.90 18.66 -5.58
CA THR A 460 -8.58 20.09 -5.67
C THR A 460 -8.39 20.49 -7.15
N PRO A 461 -9.10 21.51 -7.65
CA PRO A 461 -8.99 21.93 -9.04
C PRO A 461 -7.59 22.47 -9.33
N MET A 462 -7.09 22.24 -10.54
CA MET A 462 -5.77 22.71 -10.97
C MET A 462 -5.81 23.96 -11.84
N GLU A 463 -6.95 24.29 -12.45
CA GLU A 463 -7.11 25.49 -13.26
C GLU A 463 -8.51 26.11 -13.05
N GLY A 464 -8.55 27.44 -12.90
CA GLY A 464 -9.78 28.23 -12.84
C GLY A 464 -10.36 28.42 -11.43
N SER A 465 -10.74 29.67 -11.11
CA SER A 465 -11.42 30.05 -9.87
C SER A 465 -12.90 29.64 -9.91
N ASN A 466 -13.20 28.34 -9.89
CA ASN A 466 -14.56 27.89 -9.64
C ASN A 466 -14.79 27.89 -8.12
N SER A 467 -15.15 29.05 -7.57
CA SER A 467 -15.44 29.28 -6.14
C SER A 467 -16.30 28.17 -5.53
N ASP A 468 -17.29 27.69 -6.29
CA ASP A 468 -18.26 26.69 -5.84
C ASP A 468 -17.62 25.31 -5.59
N ARG A 469 -16.62 24.95 -6.41
CA ARG A 469 -15.88 23.69 -6.28
C ARG A 469 -14.96 23.70 -5.07
N ALA A 470 -14.25 24.82 -4.89
CA ALA A 470 -13.43 25.04 -3.72
C ALA A 470 -14.25 25.04 -2.42
N LEU A 471 -15.42 25.68 -2.44
CA LEU A 471 -16.33 25.71 -1.30
C LEU A 471 -16.86 24.31 -0.96
N LEU A 472 -17.19 23.49 -1.97
CA LEU A 472 -17.58 22.10 -1.77
C LEU A 472 -16.47 21.26 -1.14
N LEU A 473 -15.22 21.44 -1.59
CA LEU A 473 -14.05 20.76 -1.04
C LEU A 473 -13.84 21.14 0.44
N ILE A 474 -13.89 22.43 0.75
CA ILE A 474 -13.80 22.93 2.12
C ILE A 474 -14.95 22.39 2.97
N PHE A 475 -16.17 22.38 2.44
CA PHE A 475 -17.34 21.82 3.12
C PHE A 475 -17.16 20.33 3.43
N ALA A 476 -16.68 19.54 2.48
CA ALA A 476 -16.43 18.11 2.67
C ALA A 476 -15.35 17.86 3.75
N LEU A 477 -14.25 18.62 3.73
CA LEU A 477 -13.19 18.55 4.74
C LEU A 477 -13.69 19.00 6.12
N SER A 478 -14.42 20.13 6.20
CA SER A 478 -15.06 20.60 7.43
C SER A 478 -15.98 19.53 8.01
N PHE A 479 -16.84 18.95 7.18
CA PHE A 479 -17.77 17.92 7.61
C PHE A 479 -17.05 16.68 8.14
N LEU A 480 -16.01 16.22 7.44
CA LEU A 480 -15.19 15.07 7.85
C LEU A 480 -14.50 15.32 9.20
N HIS A 481 -13.83 16.46 9.37
CA HIS A 481 -13.10 16.76 10.60
C HIS A 481 -14.04 17.02 11.79
N LEU A 482 -15.18 17.69 11.56
CA LEU A 482 -16.22 17.88 12.57
C LEU A 482 -16.81 16.55 13.03
N LEU A 483 -17.10 15.66 12.09
CA LEU A 483 -17.66 14.34 12.39
C LEU A 483 -16.64 13.48 13.16
N GLY A 484 -15.36 13.52 12.76
CA GLY A 484 -14.27 12.90 13.50
C GLY A 484 -14.15 13.42 14.94
N GLY A 485 -14.23 14.74 15.13
CA GLY A 485 -14.22 15.37 16.44
C GLY A 485 -15.45 15.05 17.30
N TYR A 486 -16.63 15.00 16.70
CA TYR A 486 -17.84 14.57 17.39
C TYR A 486 -17.73 13.11 17.85
N PHE A 487 -17.24 12.23 16.97
CA PHE A 487 -17.04 10.82 17.31
C PHE A 487 -15.95 10.63 18.36
N SER A 488 -14.89 11.43 18.35
CA SER A 488 -13.84 11.33 19.36
C SER A 488 -14.42 11.56 20.76
N ILE A 489 -15.18 12.64 20.96
CA ILE A 489 -15.84 12.97 22.23
C ILE A 489 -16.86 11.91 22.61
N LYS A 490 -17.73 11.49 21.67
CA LYS A 490 -18.75 10.47 21.93
C LYS A 490 -18.15 9.14 22.37
N ARG A 491 -16.99 8.77 21.80
CA ARG A 491 -16.32 7.49 22.03
C ARG A 491 -15.20 7.55 23.07
N ARG A 492 -14.86 8.75 23.56
CA ARG A 492 -13.69 9.00 24.41
C ARG A 492 -12.39 8.47 23.79
N SER A 493 -12.15 8.83 22.54
CA SER A 493 -10.98 8.37 21.78
C SER A 493 -9.95 9.47 21.56
N ALA A 494 -8.83 9.41 22.29
CA ALA A 494 -7.73 10.37 22.16
C ALA A 494 -7.08 10.32 20.76
N SER A 495 -6.91 9.12 20.18
CA SER A 495 -6.36 8.96 18.82
C SER A 495 -7.24 9.63 17.76
N LEU A 496 -8.57 9.46 17.85
CA LEU A 496 -9.50 10.11 16.93
C LEU A 496 -9.53 11.64 17.12
N ALA A 497 -9.44 12.11 18.37
CA ALA A 497 -9.33 13.53 18.67
C ALA A 497 -8.05 14.13 18.09
N GLY A 498 -6.91 13.46 18.28
CA GLY A 498 -5.63 13.89 17.73
C GLY A 498 -5.64 14.02 16.22
N VAL A 499 -6.18 13.04 15.51
CA VAL A 499 -6.32 13.11 14.04
C VAL A 499 -7.26 14.25 13.63
N ALA A 500 -8.44 14.36 14.25
CA ALA A 500 -9.39 15.43 13.92
C ALA A 500 -8.85 16.84 14.20
N VAL A 501 -8.03 17.03 15.23
CA VAL A 501 -7.41 18.31 15.58
C VAL A 501 -6.25 18.65 14.65
N LEU A 502 -5.41 17.67 14.28
CA LEU A 502 -4.16 17.93 13.55
C LEU A 502 -4.29 17.89 12.03
N THR A 503 -5.11 16.99 11.50
CA THR A 503 -5.27 16.84 10.03
C THR A 503 -5.62 18.16 9.33
N PRO A 504 -6.52 19.03 9.85
CA PRO A 504 -6.82 20.32 9.24
C PRO A 504 -5.63 21.23 8.97
N TRP A 505 -4.56 21.08 9.75
CA TRP A 505 -3.35 21.91 9.70
C TRP A 505 -2.18 21.20 9.03
N LEU A 506 -2.16 19.86 9.07
CA LEU A 506 -1.10 19.08 8.44
C LEU A 506 -1.27 18.98 6.93
N TRP A 507 -2.50 18.89 6.42
CA TRP A 507 -2.68 18.71 4.98
C TRP A 507 -2.18 19.90 4.13
N PRO A 508 -2.39 21.19 4.51
CA PRO A 508 -1.87 22.30 3.72
C PRO A 508 -0.33 22.32 3.72
N LEU A 509 0.29 21.98 4.86
CA LEU A 509 1.74 21.84 4.99
C LEU A 509 2.28 20.76 4.06
N VAL A 510 1.65 19.58 4.04
CA VAL A 510 2.07 18.47 3.17
C VAL A 510 1.99 18.86 1.70
N LEU A 511 0.95 19.57 1.27
CA LEU A 511 0.83 20.02 -0.11
C LEU A 511 1.92 21.03 -0.50
N ILE A 512 2.20 22.02 0.35
CA ILE A 512 3.27 23.01 0.09
C ILE A 512 4.63 22.33 0.01
N ILE A 513 4.95 21.46 0.97
CA ILE A 513 6.22 20.73 0.98
C ILE A 513 6.34 19.84 -0.26
N SER A 514 5.27 19.16 -0.65
CA SER A 514 5.26 18.30 -1.83
C SER A 514 5.46 19.11 -3.12
N ASN A 515 4.82 20.28 -3.23
CA ASN A 515 5.01 21.21 -4.33
C ASN A 515 6.47 21.68 -4.42
N GLU A 516 7.05 22.10 -3.29
CA GLU A 516 8.42 22.61 -3.26
C GLU A 516 9.45 21.52 -3.60
N VAL A 517 9.24 20.29 -3.11
CA VAL A 517 10.07 19.13 -3.47
C VAL A 517 9.97 18.85 -4.97
N LEU A 518 8.75 18.85 -5.54
CA LEU A 518 8.54 18.61 -6.97
C LEU A 518 9.21 19.70 -7.83
N MET A 519 9.06 20.96 -7.44
CA MET A 519 9.69 22.10 -8.12
C MET A 519 11.21 22.02 -8.07
N THR A 520 11.78 21.66 -6.92
CA THR A 520 13.23 21.45 -6.76
C THR A 520 13.74 20.33 -7.67
N LEU A 521 13.00 19.22 -7.75
CA LEU A 521 13.35 18.10 -8.64
C LEU A 521 13.23 18.49 -10.11
N SER A 522 12.17 19.23 -10.49
CA SER A 522 11.96 19.70 -11.87
C SER A 522 13.05 20.66 -12.32
N ALA A 523 13.39 21.64 -11.48
CA ALA A 523 14.45 22.61 -11.74
C ALA A 523 15.80 21.93 -11.97
N ARG A 524 16.07 20.84 -11.23
CA ARG A 524 17.28 20.03 -11.40
C ARG A 524 17.24 19.14 -12.65
N GLY A 525 16.06 18.69 -13.06
CA GLY A 525 15.85 17.82 -14.22
C GLY A 525 15.83 18.54 -15.58
N GLY A 526 15.96 19.88 -15.61
CA GLY A 526 15.85 20.67 -16.84
C GLY A 526 14.44 20.69 -17.44
N SER A 527 13.45 20.20 -16.70
CA SER A 527 12.04 20.18 -17.07
C SER A 527 11.44 21.57 -16.82
N THR A 528 11.11 22.27 -17.90
CA THR A 528 10.44 23.59 -17.86
C THR A 528 8.91 23.48 -17.89
N GLY A 529 8.36 22.26 -17.88
CA GLY A 529 6.93 22.00 -18.06
C GLY A 529 6.15 21.75 -16.76
N ILE A 530 6.83 21.57 -15.61
CA ILE A 530 6.15 21.52 -14.31
C ILE A 530 6.00 22.95 -13.85
N THR A 531 4.82 23.53 -14.10
CA THR A 531 4.41 24.78 -13.47
C THR A 531 4.27 24.54 -11.97
N ARG A 532 4.57 25.57 -11.16
CA ARG A 532 4.19 25.58 -9.74
C ARG A 532 2.73 25.13 -9.67
N PHE A 533 2.35 24.27 -8.72
CA PHE A 533 0.93 24.19 -8.39
C PHE A 533 0.53 25.63 -8.06
N ASP A 534 -0.19 26.30 -8.97
CA ASP A 534 -0.72 27.63 -8.70
C ASP A 534 -1.52 27.52 -7.41
N SER A 535 -1.53 28.62 -6.65
CA SER A 535 -2.15 28.78 -5.32
C SER A 535 -3.15 27.68 -5.02
N ILE A 536 -3.03 26.98 -3.88
CA ILE A 536 -4.02 26.03 -3.35
C ILE A 536 -5.38 26.59 -3.77
N GLY A 537 -6.01 25.98 -4.79
CA GLY A 537 -7.05 26.61 -5.63
C GLY A 537 -8.39 26.78 -4.92
N LEU A 538 -8.31 26.99 -3.62
CA LEU A 538 -9.37 27.18 -2.66
C LEU A 538 -9.78 28.64 -2.64
N ASP A 539 -11.07 28.85 -2.42
CA ASP A 539 -11.60 30.14 -2.06
C ASP A 539 -10.91 30.62 -0.78
N LEU A 540 -10.17 31.73 -0.89
CA LEU A 540 -9.30 32.22 0.18
C LEU A 540 -10.11 32.55 1.44
N GLU A 541 -11.30 33.13 1.27
CA GLU A 541 -12.20 33.47 2.38
C GLU A 541 -12.74 32.20 3.07
N GLY A 542 -13.28 31.25 2.30
CA GLY A 542 -13.70 29.95 2.82
C GLY A 542 -12.58 29.19 3.52
N PHE A 543 -11.35 29.25 3.01
CA PHE A 543 -10.19 28.57 3.59
C PHE A 543 -9.75 29.21 4.92
N VAL A 544 -9.75 30.55 5.01
CA VAL A 544 -9.49 31.25 6.29
C VAL A 544 -10.55 30.89 7.33
N ILE A 545 -11.83 30.91 6.96
CA ILE A 545 -12.93 30.51 7.84
C ILE A 545 -12.74 29.07 8.31
N TYR A 546 -12.39 28.17 7.40
CA TYR A 546 -12.08 26.78 7.72
C TYR A 546 -10.98 26.66 8.78
N LEU A 547 -9.85 27.36 8.64
CA LEU A 547 -8.74 27.31 9.60
C LEU A 547 -9.16 27.87 10.98
N VAL A 548 -9.85 29.01 11.01
CA VAL A 548 -10.31 29.63 12.26
C VAL A 548 -11.31 28.73 12.99
N LEU A 549 -12.29 28.16 12.29
CA LEU A 549 -13.23 27.23 12.89
C LEU A 549 -12.53 25.98 13.42
N ASN A 550 -11.59 25.40 12.68
CA ASN A 550 -10.82 24.25 13.15
C ASN A 550 -9.96 24.57 14.37
N SER A 551 -9.52 25.82 14.57
CA SER A 551 -8.85 26.23 15.81
C SER A 551 -9.80 26.18 17.01
N ILE A 552 -11.02 26.70 16.85
CA ILE A 552 -12.06 26.71 17.90
C ILE A 552 -12.49 25.28 18.23
N PHE A 553 -12.82 24.49 17.21
CA PHE A 553 -13.17 23.07 17.39
C PHE A 553 -12.00 22.26 17.95
N GLY A 554 -10.78 22.59 17.55
CA GLY A 554 -9.54 22.06 18.10
C GLY A 554 -9.46 22.19 19.62
N ALA A 555 -9.66 23.41 20.13
CA ALA A 555 -9.67 23.66 21.57
C ALA A 555 -10.82 22.95 22.30
N TRP A 556 -12.01 22.90 21.69
CA TRP A 556 -13.12 22.13 22.25
C TRP A 556 -12.80 20.64 22.38
N MET A 557 -12.20 20.03 21.36
CA MET A 557 -11.73 18.64 21.43
C MET A 557 -10.65 18.47 22.49
N CYS A 558 -9.61 19.33 22.49
CA CYS A 558 -8.52 19.24 23.46
C CYS A 558 -9.04 19.36 24.91
N SER A 559 -10.08 20.15 25.15
CA SER A 559 -10.71 20.27 26.49
C SER A 559 -11.34 18.97 26.98
N SER A 560 -11.76 18.11 26.06
CA SER A 560 -12.36 16.80 26.39
C SER A 560 -11.32 15.71 26.65
N PHE A 561 -10.06 15.90 26.23
CA PHE A 561 -9.00 14.89 26.22
C PHE A 561 -7.74 15.27 27.02
N GLY A 562 -7.86 16.25 27.93
CA GLY A 562 -6.89 16.57 28.98
C GLY A 562 -5.40 16.39 28.62
N GLN A 563 -4.80 15.27 29.07
CA GLN A 563 -3.37 14.97 28.94
C GLN A 563 -3.02 14.02 27.76
N ALA A 564 -3.93 13.83 26.80
CA ALA A 564 -3.65 13.05 25.60
C ALA A 564 -2.32 13.48 24.96
N SER A 565 -1.46 12.50 24.69
CA SER A 565 -0.13 12.74 24.11
C SER A 565 0.13 11.79 22.95
N LEU A 566 0.92 12.26 21.98
CA LEU A 566 1.31 11.45 20.84
C LEU A 566 2.12 10.24 21.33
N ASN A 567 1.73 9.05 20.91
CA ASN A 567 2.38 7.81 21.24
C ASN A 567 3.61 7.61 20.34
N ILE A 568 4.80 7.82 20.89
CA ILE A 568 6.06 7.72 20.14
C ILE A 568 6.82 6.46 20.54
N SER A 569 6.12 5.32 20.58
CA SER A 569 6.70 4.06 21.08
C SER A 569 7.39 3.18 20.02
N SER A 570 7.82 3.67 18.83
CA SER A 570 8.38 2.72 17.84
C SER A 570 9.37 3.18 16.74
N GLY A 571 10.08 4.31 16.82
CA GLY A 571 11.29 4.40 15.96
C GLY A 571 11.85 5.76 15.55
N LEU A 572 11.16 6.89 15.76
CA LEU A 572 11.71 8.18 15.32
C LEU A 572 12.63 8.86 16.36
N VAL A 573 12.78 8.23 17.53
CA VAL A 573 13.30 8.87 18.72
C VAL A 573 14.42 7.99 19.29
N GLY A 574 15.59 8.13 18.68
CA GLY A 574 16.83 7.64 19.27
C GLY A 574 17.07 8.27 20.64
N SER A 575 17.96 7.67 21.42
CA SER A 575 18.41 8.10 22.75
C SER A 575 19.21 9.41 22.73
N SER A 576 18.75 10.43 22.00
CA SER A 576 19.38 11.75 21.91
C SER A 576 18.86 12.67 23.02
N GLU A 577 19.69 13.62 23.45
CA GLU A 577 19.28 14.66 24.41
C GLU A 577 18.11 15.52 23.88
N MET A 578 17.98 15.64 22.56
CA MET A 578 16.87 16.33 21.91
C MET A 578 15.54 15.60 22.12
N SER A 579 15.55 14.26 22.08
CA SER A 579 14.38 13.43 22.37
C SER A 579 13.89 13.61 23.81
N SER A 580 14.82 13.51 24.77
CA SER A 580 14.49 13.65 26.19
C SER A 580 14.03 15.08 26.50
N ALA A 581 14.62 16.10 25.87
CA ALA A 581 14.17 17.48 25.96
C ALA A 581 12.74 17.68 25.43
N LEU A 582 12.39 17.08 24.27
CA LEU A 582 11.03 17.15 23.71
C LEU A 582 10.01 16.44 24.60
N LYS A 583 10.38 15.30 25.20
CA LYS A 583 9.52 14.59 26.18
C LYS A 583 9.33 15.41 27.46
N GLN A 584 10.40 16.02 27.98
CA GLN A 584 10.35 16.89 29.16
C GLN A 584 9.56 18.19 28.93
N ALA A 585 9.56 18.71 27.71
CA ALA A 585 8.80 19.90 27.32
C ALA A 585 7.29 19.63 27.12
N GLU A 586 6.84 18.38 27.26
CA GLU A 586 5.49 17.94 26.88
C GLU A 586 5.10 18.37 25.46
N ALA A 587 6.07 18.47 24.54
CA ALA A 587 5.88 19.00 23.20
C ALA A 587 4.83 18.20 22.40
N PHE A 588 4.69 16.92 22.75
CA PHE A 588 3.78 15.96 22.11
C PHE A 588 2.39 15.87 22.78
N ASN A 589 2.13 16.68 23.80
CA ASN A 589 0.78 16.82 24.34
C ASN A 589 -0.16 17.42 23.28
N LEU A 590 -1.39 16.93 23.21
CA LEU A 590 -2.38 17.35 22.21
C LEU A 590 -2.63 18.86 22.23
N TRP A 591 -2.72 19.50 23.40
CA TRP A 591 -2.87 20.96 23.51
C TRP A 591 -1.67 21.72 22.93
N ASN A 592 -0.46 21.19 23.07
CA ASN A 592 0.75 21.82 22.56
C ASN A 592 0.89 21.61 21.05
N LEU A 593 0.57 20.42 20.54
CA LEU A 593 0.51 20.15 19.11
C LEU A 593 -0.58 21.01 18.43
N ALA A 594 -1.75 21.14 19.06
CA ALA A 594 -2.85 22.00 18.63
C ALA A 594 -2.55 23.51 18.72
N LEU A 595 -1.43 23.91 19.32
CA LEU A 595 -0.92 25.27 19.28
C LEU A 595 0.13 25.41 18.18
N TRP A 596 1.20 24.63 18.26
CA TRP A 596 2.40 24.86 17.46
C TRP A 596 2.23 24.46 15.99
N ILE A 597 1.51 23.38 15.70
CA ILE A 597 1.27 22.97 14.30
C ILE A 597 0.44 24.03 13.57
N PRO A 598 -0.68 24.55 14.13
CA PRO A 598 -1.42 25.65 13.50
C PRO A 598 -0.61 26.92 13.27
N LEU A 599 0.22 27.35 14.24
CA LEU A 599 1.06 28.53 14.08
C LEU A 599 2.10 28.33 12.97
N LEU A 600 2.78 27.18 12.96
CA LEU A 600 3.73 26.82 11.90
C LEU A 600 3.06 26.80 10.53
N THR A 601 1.89 26.16 10.45
CA THR A 601 1.08 26.08 9.22
C THR A 601 0.74 27.46 8.69
N THR A 602 0.29 28.35 9.58
CA THR A 602 -0.08 29.73 9.21
C THR A 602 1.13 30.52 8.70
N ILE A 603 2.29 30.37 9.34
CA ILE A 603 3.55 30.99 8.90
C ILE A 603 3.94 30.48 7.52
N VAL A 604 3.98 29.16 7.33
CA VAL A 604 4.38 28.55 6.04
C VAL A 604 3.42 28.96 4.92
N LEU A 605 2.11 28.96 5.16
CA LEU A 605 1.11 29.42 4.19
C LEU A 605 1.30 30.89 3.81
N THR A 606 1.65 31.75 4.76
CA THR A 606 1.91 33.18 4.52
C THR A 606 3.21 33.37 3.74
N LEU A 607 4.27 32.61 4.06
CA LEU A 607 5.57 32.68 3.39
C LEU A 607 5.52 32.16 1.94
N ASP A 608 4.74 31.10 1.70
CA ASP A 608 4.53 30.57 0.34
C ASP A 608 3.65 31.51 -0.52
N GLY A 609 2.91 32.42 0.13
CA GLY A 609 2.01 33.38 -0.54
C GLY A 609 0.57 32.87 -0.71
N GLN A 610 0.20 31.77 -0.05
CA GLN A 610 -1.17 31.22 -0.07
C GLN A 610 -2.13 32.05 0.79
N LEU A 611 -1.64 32.64 1.88
CA LEU A 611 -2.38 33.59 2.71
C LEU A 611 -1.80 34.99 2.51
N SER A 612 -2.66 36.00 2.41
CA SER A 612 -2.19 37.38 2.51
C SER A 612 -1.63 37.65 3.91
N GLY A 613 -0.79 38.68 4.05
CA GLY A 613 -0.26 39.05 5.37
C GLY A 613 -1.37 39.37 6.39
N VAL A 614 -2.52 39.89 5.93
CA VAL A 614 -3.68 40.18 6.77
C VAL A 614 -4.38 38.88 7.19
N ASP A 615 -4.61 37.97 6.25
CA ASP A 615 -5.27 36.69 6.53
C ASP A 615 -4.41 35.81 7.44
N GLY A 616 -3.10 35.75 7.18
CA GLY A 616 -2.13 35.07 8.03
C GLY A 616 -2.14 35.63 9.45
N ALA A 617 -2.12 36.96 9.61
CA ALA A 617 -2.21 37.60 10.92
C ALA A 617 -3.54 37.30 11.63
N PHE A 618 -4.66 37.27 10.88
CA PHE A 618 -5.97 36.96 11.43
C PHE A 618 -6.08 35.51 11.92
N VAL A 619 -5.62 34.53 11.13
CA VAL A 619 -5.61 33.11 11.53
C VAL A 619 -4.66 32.91 12.72
N PHE A 620 -3.46 33.48 12.67
CA PHE A 620 -2.48 33.40 13.75
C PHE A 620 -3.03 33.99 15.06
N GLY A 621 -3.65 35.17 14.97
CA GLY A 621 -4.29 35.84 16.10
C GLY A 621 -5.45 35.02 16.68
N SER A 622 -6.26 34.40 15.82
CA SER A 622 -7.37 33.53 16.23
C SER A 622 -6.88 32.31 17.02
N VAL A 623 -5.87 31.60 16.50
CA VAL A 623 -5.23 30.48 17.20
C VAL A 623 -4.70 30.93 18.58
N SER A 624 -3.96 32.03 18.60
CA SER A 624 -3.38 32.58 19.83
C SER A 624 -4.44 32.98 20.87
N LEU A 625 -5.54 33.57 20.41
CA LEU A 625 -6.66 34.00 21.25
C LEU A 625 -7.40 32.78 21.85
N VAL A 626 -7.67 31.76 21.06
CA VAL A 626 -8.33 30.52 21.51
C VAL A 626 -7.51 29.84 22.61
N HIS A 627 -6.20 29.72 22.40
CA HIS A 627 -5.30 29.10 23.37
C HIS A 627 -5.10 29.94 24.64
N SER A 628 -4.98 31.26 24.51
CA SER A 628 -4.86 32.17 25.66
C SER A 628 -6.13 32.17 26.50
N SER A 629 -7.31 32.23 25.86
CA SER A 629 -8.60 32.17 26.54
C SER A 629 -8.79 30.85 27.28
N SER A 630 -8.40 29.73 26.66
CA SER A 630 -8.47 28.40 27.28
C SER A 630 -7.56 28.26 28.50
N SER A 631 -6.41 28.94 28.50
CA SER A 631 -5.51 29.02 29.66
C SER A 631 -6.11 29.87 30.79
N VAL A 632 -6.68 31.04 30.47
CA VAL A 632 -7.32 31.92 31.46
C VAL A 632 -8.52 31.26 32.15
N ILE A 633 -9.30 30.47 31.40
CA ILE A 633 -10.45 29.72 31.94
C ILE A 633 -10.00 28.48 32.74
N GLY A 634 -8.72 28.13 32.71
CA GLY A 634 -8.15 26.98 33.44
C GLY A 634 -8.42 25.62 32.78
N ILE A 635 -8.88 25.61 31.53
CA ILE A 635 -9.14 24.39 30.75
C ILE A 635 -7.82 23.79 30.25
N ARG A 636 -6.86 24.65 29.87
CA ARG A 636 -5.52 24.25 29.45
C ARG A 636 -4.54 24.43 30.63
N LYS A 637 -3.79 23.38 30.99
CA LYS A 637 -2.69 23.50 31.95
C LYS A 637 -1.55 24.33 31.33
N ILE A 638 -1.03 25.28 32.09
CA ILE A 638 0.12 26.11 31.72
C ILE A 638 1.36 25.20 31.68
N SER A 639 1.95 25.03 30.50
CA SER A 639 3.19 24.29 30.29
C SER A 639 4.38 25.25 30.32
N THR A 640 5.59 24.80 30.63
CA THR A 640 6.81 25.62 30.54
C THR A 640 7.10 26.10 29.11
N THR A 641 6.45 25.52 28.10
CA THR A 641 6.49 25.95 26.69
C THR A 641 5.48 27.06 26.34
N SER A 642 4.58 27.44 27.26
CA SER A 642 3.70 28.59 27.04
C SER A 642 4.46 29.88 27.32
N VAL A 643 5.22 30.34 26.32
CA VAL A 643 5.51 31.77 26.20
C VAL A 643 4.14 32.46 26.01
N PRO A 644 3.82 33.53 26.73
CA PRO A 644 2.60 34.27 26.48
C PRO A 644 2.65 34.77 25.04
N ILE A 645 1.81 34.21 24.16
CA ILE A 645 1.54 34.78 22.84
C ILE A 645 0.62 35.97 23.08
N LEU A 646 1.21 37.02 23.66
CA LEU A 646 0.58 38.28 23.95
C LEU A 646 1.51 39.39 23.48
N ILE A 647 1.95 39.32 22.22
CA ILE A 647 2.46 40.45 21.44
C ILE A 647 2.12 40.15 19.98
N GLY A 648 1.29 41.00 19.36
CA GLY A 648 0.91 40.89 17.96
C GLY A 648 -0.38 41.61 17.53
N VAL A 649 -1.02 42.40 18.40
CA VAL A 649 -2.13 43.31 18.04
C VAL A 649 -1.77 44.76 18.40
N GLY A 650 -0.53 45.18 18.14
CA GLY A 650 -0.15 46.57 18.40
C GLY A 650 1.12 46.95 17.68
N GLY A 651 0.98 47.54 16.50
CA GLY A 651 2.05 48.15 15.71
C GLY A 651 1.97 47.79 14.25
#